data_AF-A0A7W8HH82-F1
#
_entry.id   AF-A0A7W8HH82-F1
#
_cell.length_a   1.000
_cell.length_b   1.000
_cell.length_c   1.000
_cell.angle_alpha   90.00
_cell.angle_beta   90.00
_cell.angle_gamma   90.00
#
_symmetry.space_group_name_H-M   'P 1'
#
loop_
_entity.id
_entity.type
_entity.pdbx_description
1 polymer ?
#
loop_
_entity_poly.entity_id
_entity_poly.type
_entity_poly.pdbx_seq_one_letter_code
_entity_poly.pdbx_strand_id
1 'polypeptide(L)'
;MRTVKMPLDVELSPELLEPSVRLSQVLDGSGHGSLLRLLLTTHLAGFRLFESVAKASAWRQRSAFGNEEFVRRLESALGEPLRGLDPEQIDLFLRSPVRKAGPFEPAVLGDRLAVRLAVSVRAGPPGERLRSVCDRLASGLCAAFPDWSAMYADPRRAKRCIDQALAGIAPGLPSLDVELPSSGGIDAPIAFDPALVVQGPWPEEDLVALRIVLSRGAREARLQGRAPAAGGFISIAQDYLLTRGENALSWLFNKGWLAFRDADPRELARAHDAPEAAQDGFRRLVDAARALPARPPLFSIRDYASFRRRFGWRMRTWIAQDLRRLLKLRERAAEEGGVTSAAISAMPPGPSELGAALLARHRSLEDLLKVCDRFLGAEPSDPTANDAAALDSLVAGLDALDDAFRSRFGTGAGASAREAGSRRADAGRSASQPGLPLPIGEVRWKTPTGLPEHEADPTASARTLAGRFDSLFRLQAALLSEALASARGGHSAWLATRERLEARRLPRDLPADRVRAFAVRRALQELMELARALPEPLRLAVQSAFRAAGVLDDARTLNRLFVNRQGRLFVTSRSTWRHGAVAIDELAAARADWFALLLRLEQLAAARVEEGCSMRDVEALLALRDLRLRWSLDASPEEVEPSSREVRQLARAAGTPEEIQSRIAGGPGGAGVTRAARRDMARWVLGELFALLPEATQPTWTARHSFTRLRSIGLLYVPKDRPWRVPQRYLEAQGPIGDAARLGLLGDTAGEEAGSPPVISPTVCLEKLLSRPVLDLASAHAMRQIPHDWYLASGLVGAPGEVRSGLVLEQCPLGRAGAGLKLAAGVARLIGPGVRKAGLDRMIVDPGIGLGDVTLVLEWRFRQSFRIDPERNRYTLERHFDSGRLYAALPVDDASAIDAGVALVDRMLAIDLGAQGFSWAVFDLRAHMRPGSAPDGAHPTGVPGLLATGSEVVPSMRALSRAVERIGERVRAGVLPRLERLHSHAVADSCQRIELLCARFEAFPVLESLRAAFDGGTPLTHAYSAIVRRYTYSIAASHLRERGEYWFGAVQWTHPYLNTPVPGRAAADADLPRLRPLHLFPGAAVDPSGTSQACPRCGRNPISALRRLAQPCRPGPRGEIVLSDGMIRLAQPRGRGAGDLGGRGFRTKGRGWNEATSELDRLIAQAKALLREPVAGKHSSSVYRCLYEDCGCTGNSDEFAAINIGRKFLAGRVAPDLRPL
;
A
#
# COMPACT_ATOMS: atom_id res chain seq x y z
N MET A 1 -2.22 11.20 15.97
CA MET A 1 -0.89 10.58 15.79
C MET A 1 -0.31 10.91 14.42
N ARG A 2 0.82 11.62 14.36
CA ARG A 2 1.55 12.04 13.14
C ARG A 2 2.99 11.55 13.23
N THR A 3 3.55 10.87 12.23
CA THR A 3 4.97 10.47 12.26
C THR A 3 5.87 11.45 11.49
N VAL A 4 6.85 12.04 12.17
CA VAL A 4 7.86 12.92 11.58
C VAL A 4 9.14 12.14 11.31
N LYS A 5 9.55 11.99 10.03
CA LYS A 5 10.83 11.37 9.66
C LYS A 5 11.95 12.42 9.59
N MET A 6 12.94 12.29 10.46
CA MET A 6 14.09 13.20 10.63
C MET A 6 15.40 12.44 10.35
N PRO A 7 16.27 12.85 9.42
CA PRO A 7 17.63 12.31 9.35
C PRO A 7 18.39 12.59 10.65
N LEU A 8 19.23 11.64 11.06
CA LEU A 8 20.20 11.82 12.13
C LEU A 8 21.54 12.26 11.55
N ASP A 9 22.26 13.09 12.29
CA ASP A 9 23.61 13.57 11.97
C ASP A 9 24.67 12.50 12.21
N VAL A 10 24.46 11.35 11.57
CA VAL A 10 25.28 10.14 11.72
C VAL A 10 25.33 9.45 10.37
N GLU A 11 26.54 9.25 9.85
CA GLU A 11 26.78 8.38 8.71
C GLU A 11 26.95 6.95 9.20
N LEU A 12 26.25 6.00 8.55
CA LEU A 12 26.37 4.59 8.90
C LEU A 12 27.55 3.98 8.12
N SER A 13 28.42 3.25 8.83
CA SER A 13 29.48 2.47 8.21
C SER A 13 28.95 1.13 7.66
N PRO A 14 29.60 0.56 6.62
CA PRO A 14 29.26 -0.77 6.10
C PRO A 14 29.35 -1.88 7.16
N GLU A 15 30.23 -1.72 8.16
CA GLU A 15 30.43 -2.69 9.25
C GLU A 15 29.18 -2.87 10.13
N LEU A 16 28.31 -1.86 10.18
CA LEU A 16 27.04 -1.92 10.90
C LEU A 16 25.92 -2.59 10.08
N LEU A 17 26.13 -2.85 8.79
CA LEU A 17 25.12 -3.45 7.91
C LEU A 17 24.78 -4.88 8.33
N GLU A 18 25.78 -5.77 8.41
CA GLU A 18 25.55 -7.18 8.73
C GLU A 18 24.91 -7.37 10.12
N PRO A 19 25.39 -6.72 11.21
CA PRO A 19 24.73 -6.79 12.51
C PRO A 19 23.28 -6.29 12.48
N SER A 20 23.00 -5.22 11.73
CA SER A 20 21.64 -4.65 11.61
C SER A 20 20.71 -5.57 10.84
N VAL A 21 21.17 -6.11 9.72
CA VAL A 21 20.47 -7.15 8.95
C VAL A 21 20.13 -8.32 9.85
N ARG A 22 21.15 -8.86 10.53
CA ARG A 22 21.00 -10.04 11.39
C ARG A 22 20.00 -9.75 12.51
N LEU A 23 20.05 -8.57 13.13
CA LEU A 23 19.09 -8.15 14.15
C LEU A 23 17.65 -8.07 13.61
N SER A 24 17.47 -7.50 12.42
CA SER A 24 16.16 -7.44 11.76
C SER A 24 15.64 -8.84 11.41
N GLN A 25 16.51 -9.75 10.95
CA GLN A 25 16.14 -11.14 10.71
C GLN A 25 15.72 -11.86 11.99
N VAL A 26 16.41 -11.62 13.12
CA VAL A 26 16.02 -12.20 14.41
C VAL A 26 14.62 -11.74 14.83
N LEU A 27 14.34 -10.44 14.66
CA LEU A 27 13.12 -9.79 15.16
C LEU A 27 11.90 -9.92 14.25
N ASP A 28 12.12 -9.74 12.95
CA ASP A 28 11.08 -9.55 11.93
C ASP A 28 11.10 -10.64 10.86
N GLY A 29 12.18 -11.43 10.81
CA GLY A 29 12.29 -12.53 9.86
C GLY A 29 11.39 -13.73 10.20
N SER A 30 11.18 -14.55 9.19
CA SER A 30 10.45 -15.83 9.23
C SER A 30 11.35 -16.98 8.75
N GLY A 31 12.62 -16.94 9.16
CA GLY A 31 13.64 -17.91 8.76
C GLY A 31 14.34 -18.55 9.96
N HIS A 32 15.29 -19.42 9.66
CA HIS A 32 16.20 -20.00 10.66
C HIS A 32 16.93 -18.87 11.40
N GLY A 33 16.91 -18.89 12.72
CA GLY A 33 17.47 -17.83 13.56
C GLY A 33 16.52 -16.64 13.83
N SER A 34 15.22 -16.78 13.59
CA SER A 34 14.20 -15.80 14.00
C SER A 34 13.46 -16.21 15.29
N LEU A 35 12.94 -15.22 16.03
CA LEU A 35 12.10 -15.46 17.21
C LEU A 35 10.75 -16.11 16.83
N LEU A 36 10.25 -15.82 15.62
CA LEU A 36 9.05 -16.48 15.10
C LEU A 36 9.31 -17.98 14.89
N ARG A 37 10.42 -18.34 14.23
CA ARG A 37 10.78 -19.75 14.03
C ARG A 37 10.93 -20.47 15.37
N LEU A 38 11.61 -19.88 16.35
CA LEU A 38 11.71 -20.47 17.69
C LEU A 38 10.31 -20.72 18.31
N LEU A 39 9.41 -19.74 18.23
CA LEU A 39 8.05 -19.86 18.76
C LEU A 39 7.27 -20.98 18.06
N LEU A 40 7.29 -21.01 16.73
CA LEU A 40 6.58 -22.03 15.95
C LEU A 40 7.14 -23.42 16.22
N THR A 41 8.47 -23.57 16.17
CA THR A 41 9.15 -24.82 16.48
C THR A 41 8.85 -25.31 17.90
N THR A 42 8.72 -24.41 18.87
CA THR A 42 8.30 -24.79 20.24
C THR A 42 6.93 -25.47 20.22
N HIS A 43 5.96 -24.89 19.51
CA HIS A 43 4.62 -25.48 19.37
C HIS A 43 4.61 -26.78 18.55
N LEU A 44 5.36 -26.83 17.44
CA LEU A 44 5.45 -28.02 16.58
C LEU A 44 6.16 -29.19 17.27
N ALA A 45 7.12 -28.89 18.17
CA ALA A 45 7.76 -29.88 19.04
C ALA A 45 6.79 -30.49 20.06
N GLY A 46 5.57 -29.97 20.19
CA GLY A 46 4.54 -30.47 21.10
C GLY A 46 4.39 -29.64 22.37
N PHE A 47 5.08 -28.51 22.53
CA PHE A 47 4.90 -27.66 23.71
C PHE A 47 3.69 -26.73 23.57
N ARG A 48 2.87 -26.68 24.62
CA ARG A 48 1.87 -25.62 24.85
C ARG A 48 2.47 -24.49 25.68
N LEU A 49 2.00 -23.27 25.45
CA LEU A 49 2.39 -22.09 26.22
C LEU A 49 1.28 -21.66 27.18
N PHE A 50 1.65 -21.25 28.39
CA PHE A 50 0.71 -20.87 29.46
C PHE A 50 1.02 -19.48 30.04
N GLU A 51 0.03 -18.83 30.64
CA GLU A 51 0.24 -17.49 31.22
C GLU A 51 1.15 -17.49 32.47
N SER A 52 1.39 -18.67 33.07
CA SER A 52 2.20 -18.84 34.28
C SER A 52 2.72 -20.27 34.42
N VAL A 53 3.78 -20.44 35.21
CA VAL A 53 4.33 -21.75 35.58
C VAL A 53 3.28 -22.59 36.33
N ALA A 54 2.48 -21.97 37.20
CA ALA A 54 1.40 -22.64 37.93
C ALA A 54 0.36 -23.26 36.97
N LYS A 55 -0.06 -22.54 35.93
CA LYS A 55 -0.97 -23.08 34.89
C LYS A 55 -0.35 -24.23 34.11
N ALA A 56 0.91 -24.09 33.69
CA ALA A 56 1.61 -25.16 32.99
C ALA A 56 1.77 -26.42 33.86
N SER A 57 2.02 -26.25 35.16
CA SER A 57 2.07 -27.34 36.13
C SER A 57 0.71 -28.01 36.31
N ALA A 58 -0.35 -27.24 36.59
CA ALA A 58 -1.69 -27.79 36.78
C ALA A 58 -2.18 -28.56 35.53
N TRP A 59 -1.92 -28.03 34.34
CA TRP A 59 -2.23 -28.70 33.08
C TRP A 59 -1.46 -30.03 32.92
N ARG A 60 -0.16 -30.08 33.25
CA ARG A 60 0.61 -31.34 33.21
C ARG A 60 -0.01 -32.41 34.11
N GLN A 61 -0.46 -32.01 35.28
CA GLN A 61 -1.05 -32.93 36.26
C GLN A 61 -2.45 -33.43 35.87
N ARG A 62 -3.11 -32.81 34.88
CA ARG A 62 -4.46 -33.18 34.42
C ARG A 62 -4.60 -34.66 34.07
N SER A 63 -3.61 -35.25 33.40
CA SER A 63 -3.63 -36.66 33.01
C SER A 63 -3.57 -37.60 34.23
N ALA A 64 -2.97 -37.14 35.33
CA ALA A 64 -2.85 -37.91 36.57
C ALA A 64 -4.08 -37.78 37.48
N PHE A 65 -4.81 -36.66 37.40
CA PHE A 65 -5.99 -36.40 38.23
C PHE A 65 -7.28 -37.08 37.75
N GLY A 66 -7.39 -37.43 36.46
CA GLY A 66 -8.64 -37.99 35.91
C GLY A 66 -9.81 -37.00 35.96
N ASN A 67 -9.59 -35.74 35.55
CA ASN A 67 -10.56 -34.63 35.66
C ASN A 67 -11.99 -34.98 35.21
N GLU A 68 -12.15 -35.71 34.10
CA GLU A 68 -13.47 -36.07 33.59
C GLU A 68 -14.23 -37.04 34.51
N GLU A 69 -13.53 -38.00 35.11
CA GLU A 69 -14.10 -38.92 36.10
C GLU A 69 -14.43 -38.18 37.40
N PHE A 70 -13.54 -37.29 37.83
CA PHE A 70 -13.75 -36.46 39.02
C PHE A 70 -15.00 -35.58 38.87
N VAL A 71 -15.10 -34.82 37.78
CA VAL A 71 -16.24 -33.92 37.53
C VAL A 71 -17.53 -34.73 37.45
N ARG A 72 -17.56 -35.82 36.69
CA ARG A 72 -18.77 -36.66 36.53
C ARG A 72 -19.26 -37.21 37.88
N ARG A 73 -18.37 -37.71 38.73
CA ARG A 73 -18.72 -38.22 40.06
C ARG A 73 -19.21 -37.12 41.00
N LEU A 74 -18.54 -35.96 40.97
CA LEU A 74 -18.91 -34.85 41.83
C LEU A 74 -20.26 -34.23 41.40
N GLU A 75 -20.52 -34.08 40.10
CA GLU A 75 -21.81 -33.66 39.55
C GLU A 75 -22.92 -34.67 39.90
N SER A 76 -22.63 -35.97 39.79
CA SER A 76 -23.58 -37.03 40.19
C SER A 76 -23.92 -36.98 41.68
N ALA A 77 -22.97 -36.62 42.54
CA ALA A 77 -23.20 -36.51 43.98
C ALA A 77 -23.97 -35.23 44.36
N LEU A 78 -23.71 -34.11 43.67
CA LEU A 78 -24.33 -32.82 43.96
C LEU A 78 -25.66 -32.60 43.24
N GLY A 79 -25.96 -33.40 42.19
CA GLY A 79 -27.21 -33.31 41.43
C GLY A 79 -27.33 -32.05 40.57
N GLU A 80 -26.23 -31.34 40.31
CA GLU A 80 -26.17 -30.15 39.45
C GLU A 80 -24.84 -30.12 38.68
N PRO A 81 -24.79 -29.55 37.46
CA PRO A 81 -23.57 -29.43 36.68
C PRO A 81 -22.62 -28.39 37.31
N LEU A 82 -21.36 -28.78 37.49
CA LEU A 82 -20.35 -27.98 38.18
C LEU A 82 -19.39 -27.36 37.18
N ARG A 83 -19.79 -26.22 36.63
CA ARG A 83 -18.95 -25.49 35.67
C ARG A 83 -17.76 -24.85 36.37
N GLY A 84 -16.60 -25.50 36.30
CA GLY A 84 -15.29 -24.95 36.70
C GLY A 84 -14.71 -25.52 38.00
N LEU A 85 -15.39 -26.47 38.65
CA LEU A 85 -14.86 -27.21 39.80
C LEU A 85 -14.24 -28.54 39.35
N ASP A 86 -13.02 -28.48 38.84
CA ASP A 86 -12.23 -29.64 38.45
C ASP A 86 -10.86 -29.67 39.17
N PRO A 87 -10.17 -30.83 39.19
CA PRO A 87 -8.88 -30.98 39.85
C PRO A 87 -7.80 -30.00 39.38
N GLU A 88 -7.81 -29.64 38.09
CA GLU A 88 -6.83 -28.71 37.52
C GLU A 88 -7.06 -27.29 38.04
N GLN A 89 -8.31 -26.83 38.14
CA GLN A 89 -8.63 -25.52 38.72
C GLN A 89 -8.32 -25.47 40.22
N ILE A 90 -8.52 -26.57 40.93
CA ILE A 90 -8.17 -26.70 42.36
C ILE A 90 -6.64 -26.65 42.54
N ASP A 91 -5.86 -27.45 41.80
CA ASP A 91 -4.39 -27.41 41.84
C ASP A 91 -3.86 -26.03 41.44
N LEU A 92 -4.45 -25.40 40.41
CA LEU A 92 -4.10 -24.04 40.02
C LEU A 92 -4.38 -23.02 41.13
N PHE A 93 -5.48 -23.15 41.87
CA PHE A 93 -5.78 -22.30 43.03
C PHE A 93 -4.69 -22.47 44.11
N LEU A 94 -4.33 -23.71 44.43
CA LEU A 94 -3.31 -24.05 45.43
C LEU A 94 -1.89 -23.63 45.02
N ARG A 95 -1.62 -23.39 43.73
CA ARG A 95 -0.31 -22.93 43.23
C ARG A 95 -0.26 -21.44 42.86
N SER A 96 -1.38 -20.73 42.98
CA SER A 96 -1.47 -19.31 42.61
C SER A 96 -1.46 -18.41 43.86
N PRO A 97 -0.29 -17.88 44.28
CA PRO A 97 -0.23 -17.01 45.46
C PRO A 97 -1.05 -15.74 45.25
N VAL A 98 -1.79 -15.33 46.28
CA VAL A 98 -2.66 -14.15 46.18
C VAL A 98 -1.91 -12.87 46.51
N ARG A 99 -1.91 -11.91 45.58
CA ARG A 99 -1.19 -10.63 45.69
C ARG A 99 -1.73 -9.67 46.77
N LYS A 100 -2.99 -9.81 47.16
CA LYS A 100 -3.63 -9.07 48.26
C LYS A 100 -4.39 -10.08 49.12
N ALA A 101 -3.68 -10.80 49.96
CA ALA A 101 -4.29 -11.76 50.87
C ALA A 101 -5.19 -11.02 51.87
N GLY A 102 -6.49 -11.34 51.89
CA GLY A 102 -7.34 -11.00 53.04
C GLY A 102 -7.04 -11.96 54.20
N PRO A 103 -7.78 -11.88 55.32
CA PRO A 103 -7.60 -12.81 56.42
C PRO A 103 -7.78 -14.27 55.96
N PHE A 104 -6.99 -15.19 56.52
CA PHE A 104 -7.03 -16.61 56.20
C PHE A 104 -8.15 -17.31 57.00
N GLU A 105 -9.38 -16.91 56.73
CA GLU A 105 -10.58 -17.37 57.44
C GLU A 105 -11.52 -18.13 56.50
N PRO A 106 -12.33 -19.10 57.02
CA PRO A 106 -13.19 -19.94 56.19
C PRO A 106 -14.12 -19.16 55.25
N ALA A 107 -14.71 -18.06 55.72
CA ALA A 107 -15.60 -17.22 54.90
C ALA A 107 -14.87 -16.60 53.69
N VAL A 108 -13.69 -16.01 53.92
CA VAL A 108 -12.89 -15.36 52.87
C VAL A 108 -12.34 -16.38 51.87
N LEU A 109 -11.90 -17.53 52.37
CA LEU A 109 -11.37 -18.59 51.51
C LEU A 109 -12.49 -19.28 50.72
N GLY A 110 -13.66 -19.48 51.34
CA GLY A 110 -14.87 -20.01 50.70
C GLY A 110 -15.40 -19.08 49.60
N ASP A 111 -15.49 -17.77 49.87
CA ASP A 111 -15.81 -16.75 48.86
C ASP A 111 -14.83 -16.79 47.69
N ARG A 112 -13.53 -16.91 47.99
CA ARG A 112 -12.51 -16.99 46.95
C ARG A 112 -12.60 -18.25 46.13
N LEU A 113 -12.76 -19.42 46.76
CA LEU A 113 -12.95 -20.69 46.07
C LEU A 113 -14.20 -20.61 45.19
N ALA A 114 -15.30 -20.10 45.72
CA ALA A 114 -16.53 -19.92 44.96
C ALA A 114 -16.33 -18.99 43.76
N VAL A 115 -15.67 -17.84 43.92
CA VAL A 115 -15.39 -16.90 42.82
C VAL A 115 -14.41 -17.49 41.79
N ARG A 116 -13.35 -18.19 42.22
CA ARG A 116 -12.30 -18.75 41.35
C ARG A 116 -12.72 -20.03 40.63
N LEU A 117 -13.58 -20.83 41.26
CA LEU A 117 -14.03 -22.13 40.73
C LEU A 117 -15.39 -21.99 40.01
N ALA A 118 -16.18 -20.95 40.29
CA ALA A 118 -17.41 -20.64 39.55
C ALA A 118 -17.21 -19.63 38.40
N VAL A 119 -15.99 -19.49 37.84
CA VAL A 119 -15.68 -18.54 36.75
C VAL A 119 -16.35 -18.97 35.44
N SER A 120 -17.64 -18.70 35.34
CA SER A 120 -18.17 -18.09 34.14
C SER A 120 -18.84 -16.80 34.59
N VAL A 121 -18.26 -15.67 34.21
CA VAL A 121 -18.73 -14.29 34.50
C VAL A 121 -20.18 -14.03 34.02
N ARG A 122 -20.84 -15.01 33.40
CA ARG A 122 -22.20 -14.96 32.88
C ARG A 122 -23.21 -15.86 33.59
N ALA A 123 -22.83 -16.63 34.61
CA ALA A 123 -23.70 -17.68 35.18
C ALA A 123 -24.50 -17.29 36.45
N GLY A 124 -24.39 -16.06 36.95
CA GLY A 124 -25.04 -15.67 38.21
C GLY A 124 -24.25 -16.12 39.45
N PRO A 125 -24.76 -15.84 40.68
CA PRO A 125 -24.13 -16.31 41.91
C PRO A 125 -24.04 -17.84 41.94
N PRO A 126 -23.00 -18.41 42.58
CA PRO A 126 -22.87 -19.87 42.69
C PRO A 126 -24.12 -20.45 43.36
N GLY A 127 -24.58 -21.61 42.87
CA GLY A 127 -25.67 -22.34 43.50
C GLY A 127 -25.35 -22.63 44.98
N GLU A 128 -26.38 -22.71 45.81
CA GLU A 128 -26.25 -22.92 47.26
C GLU A 128 -25.44 -24.18 47.62
N ARG A 129 -25.55 -25.23 46.79
CA ARG A 129 -24.79 -26.48 46.93
C ARG A 129 -23.31 -26.31 46.61
N LEU A 130 -22.96 -25.68 45.49
CA LEU A 130 -21.56 -25.33 45.19
C LEU A 130 -20.95 -24.44 46.28
N ARG A 131 -21.72 -23.48 46.81
CA ARG A 131 -21.27 -22.63 47.92
C ARG A 131 -20.96 -23.45 49.17
N SER A 132 -21.85 -24.37 49.54
CA SER A 132 -21.63 -25.29 50.66
C SER A 132 -20.36 -26.13 50.49
N VAL A 133 -20.08 -26.62 49.27
CA VAL A 133 -18.83 -27.33 48.96
C VAL A 133 -17.62 -26.42 49.20
N CYS A 134 -17.63 -25.20 48.66
CA CYS A 134 -16.53 -24.25 48.84
C CYS A 134 -16.29 -23.88 50.32
N ASP A 135 -17.35 -23.69 51.10
CA ASP A 135 -17.24 -23.38 52.53
C ASP A 135 -16.67 -24.57 53.32
N ARG A 136 -16.99 -25.81 52.91
CA ARG A 136 -16.42 -27.02 53.51
C ARG A 136 -14.93 -27.19 53.18
N LEU A 137 -14.55 -26.97 51.93
CA LEU A 137 -13.15 -26.95 51.51
C LEU A 137 -12.37 -25.89 52.29
N ALA A 138 -12.95 -24.70 52.43
CA ALA A 138 -12.34 -23.60 53.16
C ALA A 138 -12.13 -23.91 54.63
N SER A 139 -13.14 -24.48 55.30
CA SER A 139 -13.03 -24.90 56.70
C SER A 139 -11.91 -25.93 56.90
N GLY A 140 -11.81 -26.91 55.98
CA GLY A 140 -10.75 -27.92 56.03
C GLY A 140 -9.35 -27.32 55.85
N LEU A 141 -9.19 -26.36 54.94
CA LEU A 141 -7.91 -25.69 54.70
C LEU A 141 -7.51 -24.77 55.87
N CYS A 142 -8.44 -24.00 56.43
CA CYS A 142 -8.17 -23.14 57.60
C CYS A 142 -7.87 -23.95 58.88
N ALA A 143 -8.39 -25.16 59.01
CA ALA A 143 -8.02 -26.05 60.11
C ALA A 143 -6.60 -26.61 59.96
N ALA A 144 -6.14 -26.81 58.72
CA ALA A 144 -4.85 -27.44 58.43
C ALA A 144 -3.68 -26.45 58.32
N PHE A 145 -3.96 -25.18 58.03
CA PHE A 145 -2.95 -24.15 57.80
C PHE A 145 -3.25 -22.86 58.59
N PRO A 146 -2.24 -22.22 59.19
CA PRO A 146 -2.44 -20.98 59.93
C PRO A 146 -2.61 -19.75 59.02
N ASP A 147 -2.07 -19.79 57.81
CA ASP A 147 -2.10 -18.68 56.86
C ASP A 147 -1.92 -19.13 55.40
N TRP A 148 -2.05 -18.16 54.48
CA TRP A 148 -1.85 -18.37 53.04
C TRP A 148 -0.45 -18.88 52.68
N SER A 149 0.60 -18.38 53.36
CA SER A 149 1.99 -18.73 53.04
C SER A 149 2.27 -20.19 53.37
N ALA A 150 1.79 -20.67 54.52
CA ALA A 150 1.91 -22.07 54.93
C ALA A 150 1.17 -23.01 53.97
N MET A 151 -0.02 -22.62 53.49
CA MET A 151 -0.77 -23.39 52.49
C MET A 151 -0.01 -23.49 51.15
N TYR A 152 0.55 -22.38 50.66
CA TYR A 152 1.30 -22.37 49.40
C TYR A 152 2.65 -23.09 49.48
N ALA A 153 3.25 -23.17 50.67
CA ALA A 153 4.50 -23.90 50.88
C ALA A 153 4.33 -25.43 50.84
N ASP A 154 3.12 -25.94 51.13
CA ASP A 154 2.81 -27.38 51.14
C ASP A 154 1.50 -27.68 50.36
N PRO A 155 1.53 -27.54 49.01
CA PRO A 155 0.35 -27.78 48.17
C PRO A 155 -0.12 -29.24 48.26
N ARG A 156 0.77 -30.18 48.59
CA ARG A 156 0.46 -31.61 48.73
C ARG A 156 -0.41 -31.88 49.95
N ARG A 157 -0.08 -31.30 51.10
CA ARG A 157 -0.95 -31.35 52.28
C ARG A 157 -2.28 -30.65 52.02
N ALA A 158 -2.28 -29.52 51.30
CA ALA A 158 -3.53 -28.83 50.96
C ALA A 158 -4.45 -29.69 50.07
N LYS A 159 -3.91 -30.40 49.08
CA LYS A 159 -4.65 -31.38 48.27
C LYS A 159 -5.28 -32.48 49.11
N ARG A 160 -4.52 -33.09 50.02
CA ARG A 160 -5.05 -34.11 50.95
C ARG A 160 -6.18 -33.59 51.83
N CYS A 161 -6.09 -32.35 52.30
CA CYS A 161 -7.17 -31.71 53.05
C CYS A 161 -8.44 -31.53 52.19
N ILE A 162 -8.28 -31.17 50.91
CA ILE A 162 -9.40 -31.10 49.96
C ILE A 162 -9.98 -32.48 49.69
N ASP A 163 -9.15 -33.51 49.44
CA ASP A 163 -9.60 -34.89 49.24
C ASP A 163 -10.43 -35.39 50.43
N GLN A 164 -9.98 -35.13 51.66
CA GLN A 164 -10.73 -35.48 52.88
C GLN A 164 -12.06 -34.73 52.98
N ALA A 165 -12.07 -33.43 52.67
CA ALA A 165 -13.30 -32.63 52.69
C ALA A 165 -14.31 -33.09 51.62
N LEU A 166 -13.84 -33.48 50.44
CA LEU A 166 -14.66 -33.98 49.34
C LEU A 166 -15.10 -35.43 49.52
N ALA A 167 -14.32 -36.28 50.18
CA ALA A 167 -14.69 -37.67 50.49
C ALA A 167 -16.00 -37.74 51.29
N GLY A 168 -16.26 -36.74 52.13
CA GLY A 168 -17.52 -36.60 52.86
C GLY A 168 -18.70 -36.08 52.01
N ILE A 169 -18.52 -35.81 50.72
CA ILE A 169 -19.55 -35.34 49.77
C ILE A 169 -19.77 -36.37 48.67
N ALA A 170 -18.68 -36.81 48.04
CA ALA A 170 -18.67 -37.80 46.98
C ALA A 170 -17.59 -38.84 47.28
N PRO A 171 -17.93 -39.99 47.90
CA PRO A 171 -16.95 -41.02 48.21
C PRO A 171 -16.38 -41.62 46.91
N GLY A 172 -15.07 -41.89 46.92
CA GLY A 172 -14.38 -42.50 45.79
C GLY A 172 -14.04 -41.54 44.64
N LEU A 173 -13.93 -40.23 44.88
CA LEU A 173 -13.33 -39.33 43.89
C LEU A 173 -11.87 -39.72 43.59
N PRO A 174 -11.39 -39.51 42.35
CA PRO A 174 -9.96 -39.54 42.07
C PRO A 174 -9.19 -38.62 43.01
N SER A 175 -8.08 -39.12 43.56
CA SER A 175 -7.24 -38.37 44.52
C SER A 175 -6.56 -37.18 43.85
N LEU A 176 -6.55 -36.03 44.54
CA LEU A 176 -5.76 -34.86 44.17
C LEU A 176 -4.29 -34.98 44.63
N ASP A 177 -3.98 -35.87 45.58
CA ASP A 177 -2.62 -36.20 46.07
C ASP A 177 -1.82 -37.04 45.07
N VAL A 178 -1.86 -36.66 43.80
CA VAL A 178 -1.01 -37.19 42.73
C VAL A 178 -0.15 -36.05 42.21
N GLU A 179 1.16 -36.28 42.17
CA GLU A 179 2.12 -35.34 41.57
C GLU A 179 3.03 -36.10 40.60
N LEU A 180 2.89 -35.77 39.32
CA LEU A 180 3.91 -36.05 38.32
C LEU A 180 5.20 -35.28 38.69
N PRO A 181 6.38 -35.88 38.47
CA PRO A 181 7.66 -35.20 38.69
C PRO A 181 7.70 -33.86 37.96
N SER A 182 8.37 -32.86 38.52
CA SER A 182 8.64 -31.63 37.80
C SER A 182 9.52 -31.94 36.58
N SER A 183 9.01 -31.69 35.39
CA SER A 183 9.72 -32.01 34.14
C SER A 183 11.08 -31.28 34.07
N GLY A 184 12.16 -32.03 34.27
CA GLY A 184 13.53 -31.59 34.04
C GLY A 184 14.08 -30.46 34.92
N GLY A 185 13.42 -30.10 36.02
CA GLY A 185 13.85 -28.98 36.88
C GLY A 185 13.69 -27.58 36.26
N ILE A 186 12.95 -27.45 35.14
CA ILE A 186 12.70 -26.15 34.51
C ILE A 186 11.33 -25.62 34.95
N ASP A 187 11.33 -24.63 35.85
CA ASP A 187 10.14 -23.84 36.17
C ASP A 187 9.79 -22.92 34.99
N ALA A 188 9.03 -23.48 34.04
CA ALA A 188 8.65 -22.83 32.79
C ALA A 188 7.13 -22.73 32.63
N PRO A 189 6.62 -21.64 32.02
CA PRO A 189 5.24 -21.51 31.60
C PRO A 189 4.96 -22.29 30.30
N ILE A 190 5.53 -23.49 30.15
CA ILE A 190 5.33 -24.39 29.01
C ILE A 190 5.02 -25.80 29.52
N ALA A 191 4.28 -26.58 28.76
CA ALA A 191 4.09 -28.00 29.03
C ALA A 191 4.12 -28.80 27.73
N PHE A 192 4.73 -29.98 27.77
CA PHE A 192 4.76 -30.90 26.64
C PHE A 192 3.44 -31.67 26.55
N ASP A 193 2.84 -31.69 25.37
CA ASP A 193 1.63 -32.43 25.04
C ASP A 193 1.95 -33.46 23.93
N PRO A 194 2.00 -34.76 24.24
CA PRO A 194 2.30 -35.78 23.24
C PRO A 194 1.26 -35.82 22.11
N ALA A 195 0.02 -35.36 22.35
CA ALA A 195 -1.02 -35.28 21.32
C ALA A 195 -0.77 -34.15 20.30
N LEU A 196 0.14 -33.22 20.59
CA LEU A 196 0.52 -32.13 19.70
C LEU A 196 1.80 -32.42 18.91
N VAL A 197 2.42 -33.57 19.07
CA VAL A 197 3.61 -33.91 18.29
C VAL A 197 3.20 -34.04 16.83
N VAL A 198 3.75 -33.19 15.96
CA VAL A 198 3.53 -33.29 14.51
C VAL A 198 4.19 -34.57 14.02
N GLN A 199 3.40 -35.47 13.43
CA GLN A 199 3.93 -36.68 12.80
C GLN A 199 4.31 -36.38 11.34
N GLY A 200 5.55 -36.72 10.96
CA GLY A 200 6.06 -36.51 9.61
C GLY A 200 6.95 -35.27 9.46
N PRO A 201 7.36 -34.95 8.21
CA PRO A 201 8.27 -33.83 7.95
C PRO A 201 7.62 -32.50 8.31
N TRP A 202 8.33 -31.71 9.11
CA TRP A 202 7.89 -30.35 9.42
C TRP A 202 7.98 -29.46 8.17
N PRO A 203 7.05 -28.51 8.01
CA PRO A 203 7.18 -27.53 6.96
C PRO A 203 8.42 -26.66 7.18
N GLU A 204 9.24 -26.51 6.14
CA GLU A 204 10.32 -25.54 6.12
C GLU A 204 9.79 -24.11 5.98
N GLU A 205 8.58 -23.94 5.42
CA GLU A 205 7.92 -22.65 5.29
C GLU A 205 7.20 -22.23 6.59
N ASP A 206 7.61 -21.12 7.16
CA ASP A 206 7.08 -20.59 8.43
C ASP A 206 5.58 -20.25 8.38
N LEU A 207 5.05 -19.85 7.23
CA LEU A 207 3.60 -19.59 7.08
C LEU A 207 2.79 -20.89 7.26
N VAL A 208 3.28 -22.00 6.71
CA VAL A 208 2.64 -23.31 6.85
C VAL A 208 2.74 -23.78 8.30
N ALA A 209 3.93 -23.66 8.90
CA ALA A 209 4.15 -23.95 10.32
C ALA A 209 3.18 -23.17 11.21
N LEU A 210 3.03 -21.86 10.97
CA LEU A 210 2.06 -21.04 11.70
C LEU A 210 0.64 -21.56 11.53
N ARG A 211 0.20 -21.84 10.31
CA ARG A 211 -1.18 -22.30 10.06
C ARG A 211 -1.48 -23.65 10.72
N ILE A 212 -0.51 -24.56 10.81
CA ILE A 212 -0.62 -25.79 11.61
C ILE A 212 -0.87 -25.43 13.08
N VAL A 213 -0.05 -24.57 13.66
CA VAL A 213 -0.20 -24.16 15.07
C VAL A 213 -1.54 -23.45 15.31
N LEU A 214 -1.99 -22.59 14.38
CA LEU A 214 -3.27 -21.91 14.48
C LEU A 214 -4.47 -22.84 14.34
N SER A 215 -4.38 -23.88 13.50
CA SER A 215 -5.44 -24.88 13.38
C SER A 215 -5.70 -25.61 14.70
N ARG A 216 -4.65 -25.85 15.49
CA ARG A 216 -4.76 -26.45 16.83
C ARG A 216 -5.44 -25.50 17.82
N GLY A 217 -5.05 -24.23 17.82
CA GLY A 217 -5.73 -23.19 18.62
C GLY A 217 -7.19 -22.99 18.21
N ALA A 218 -7.50 -23.09 16.92
CA ALA A 218 -8.87 -23.06 16.39
C ALA A 218 -9.68 -24.29 16.81
N ARG A 219 -9.07 -25.49 16.81
CA ARG A 219 -9.69 -26.71 17.32
C ARG A 219 -9.99 -26.59 18.80
N GLU A 220 -9.06 -26.05 19.59
CA GLU A 220 -9.29 -25.76 21.01
C GLU A 220 -10.45 -24.79 21.23
N ALA A 221 -10.54 -23.72 20.43
CA ALA A 221 -11.67 -22.79 20.49
C ALA A 221 -13.02 -23.48 20.22
N ARG A 222 -13.07 -24.43 19.29
CA ARG A 222 -14.27 -25.23 19.01
C ARG A 222 -14.62 -26.17 20.14
N LEU A 223 -13.63 -26.85 20.74
CA LEU A 223 -13.83 -27.71 21.91
C LEU A 223 -14.37 -26.91 23.11
N GLN A 224 -14.03 -25.62 23.21
CA GLN A 224 -14.61 -24.68 24.18
C GLN A 224 -15.99 -24.13 23.76
N GLY A 225 -16.63 -24.71 22.74
CA GLY A 225 -17.95 -24.31 22.26
C GLY A 225 -18.00 -22.95 21.56
N ARG A 226 -16.88 -22.42 21.06
CA ARG A 226 -16.87 -21.13 20.34
C ARG A 226 -17.05 -21.33 18.84
N ALA A 227 -18.05 -20.63 18.29
CA ALA A 227 -18.30 -20.62 16.85
C ALA A 227 -17.20 -19.88 16.08
N PRO A 228 -16.79 -20.35 14.89
CA PRO A 228 -15.70 -19.74 14.10
C PRO A 228 -15.91 -18.26 13.75
N ALA A 229 -17.17 -17.83 13.57
CA ALA A 229 -17.53 -16.44 13.26
C ALA A 229 -17.47 -15.49 14.48
N ALA A 230 -17.35 -16.01 15.70
CA ALA A 230 -17.34 -15.18 16.90
C ALA A 230 -15.96 -14.57 17.16
N GLY A 231 -15.90 -13.32 17.61
CA GLY A 231 -14.63 -12.68 18.01
C GLY A 231 -13.85 -13.46 19.09
N GLY A 232 -14.55 -14.25 19.91
CA GLY A 232 -13.94 -15.14 20.90
C GLY A 232 -13.15 -16.32 20.31
N PHE A 233 -13.52 -16.82 19.12
CA PHE A 233 -12.79 -17.90 18.44
C PHE A 233 -11.39 -17.45 18.05
N ILE A 234 -11.29 -16.27 17.42
CA ILE A 234 -10.00 -15.68 17.03
C ILE A 234 -9.15 -15.39 18.27
N SER A 235 -9.76 -14.87 19.35
CA SER A 235 -9.03 -14.59 20.59
C SER A 235 -8.41 -15.85 21.20
N ILE A 236 -9.12 -16.98 21.21
CA ILE A 236 -8.58 -18.24 21.74
C ILE A 236 -7.43 -18.75 20.87
N ALA A 237 -7.58 -18.73 19.54
CA ALA A 237 -6.49 -19.13 18.65
C ALA A 237 -5.23 -18.25 18.80
N GLN A 238 -5.41 -16.95 19.03
CA GLN A 238 -4.31 -16.03 19.36
C GLN A 238 -3.66 -16.36 20.70
N ASP A 239 -4.49 -16.59 21.72
CA ASP A 239 -4.03 -16.88 23.09
C ASP A 239 -3.35 -18.24 23.17
N TYR A 240 -3.74 -19.20 22.32
CA TYR A 240 -3.06 -20.48 22.17
C TYR A 240 -1.60 -20.29 21.76
N LEU A 241 -1.34 -19.45 20.74
CA LEU A 241 0.03 -19.22 20.27
C LEU A 241 0.84 -18.32 21.21
N LEU A 242 0.22 -17.30 21.81
CA LEU A 242 0.96 -16.18 22.44
C LEU A 242 0.71 -16.03 23.94
N THR A 243 -0.36 -16.61 24.48
CA THR A 243 -0.94 -16.34 25.83
C THR A 243 -1.48 -14.91 25.98
N ARG A 244 -2.56 -14.72 26.77
CA ARG A 244 -3.27 -13.42 26.91
C ARG A 244 -2.39 -12.26 27.36
N GLY A 245 -1.40 -12.55 28.21
CA GLY A 245 -0.44 -11.57 28.73
C GLY A 245 0.98 -11.72 28.19
N GLU A 246 1.20 -12.61 27.22
CA GLU A 246 2.50 -12.94 26.62
C GLU A 246 3.58 -13.38 27.61
N ASN A 247 3.19 -13.81 28.82
CA ASN A 247 4.14 -14.18 29.86
C ASN A 247 5.00 -15.37 29.43
N ALA A 248 4.43 -16.34 28.70
CA ALA A 248 5.20 -17.43 28.12
C ALA A 248 6.26 -16.94 27.14
N LEU A 249 5.95 -15.96 26.28
CA LEU A 249 6.92 -15.36 25.38
C LEU A 249 8.04 -14.67 26.15
N SER A 250 7.72 -14.06 27.29
CA SER A 250 8.71 -13.43 28.16
C SER A 250 9.75 -14.43 28.63
N TRP A 251 9.31 -15.61 29.07
CA TRP A 251 10.20 -16.68 29.45
C TRP A 251 10.93 -17.25 28.23
N LEU A 252 10.21 -17.56 27.14
CA LEU A 252 10.75 -18.22 25.95
C LEU A 252 11.88 -17.41 25.31
N PHE A 253 11.69 -16.11 25.06
CA PHE A 253 12.71 -15.29 24.42
C PHE A 253 13.78 -14.77 25.40
N ASN A 254 13.66 -15.02 26.71
CA ASN A 254 14.67 -14.62 27.70
C ASN A 254 15.48 -15.82 28.21
N LYS A 255 14.83 -16.70 29.00
CA LYS A 255 15.47 -17.86 29.62
C LYS A 255 15.31 -19.14 28.80
N GLY A 256 14.15 -19.32 28.15
CA GLY A 256 13.79 -20.56 27.48
C GLY A 256 14.69 -20.89 26.29
N TRP A 257 14.97 -19.94 25.41
CA TRP A 257 15.84 -20.18 24.26
C TRP A 257 17.28 -20.54 24.66
N LEU A 258 17.83 -19.92 25.72
CA LEU A 258 19.15 -20.31 26.26
C LEU A 258 19.11 -21.73 26.81
N ALA A 259 18.06 -22.06 27.59
CA ALA A 259 17.87 -23.40 28.12
C ALA A 259 17.79 -24.45 27.01
N PHE A 260 17.09 -24.16 25.90
CA PHE A 260 17.03 -25.07 24.75
C PHE A 260 18.33 -25.13 23.98
N ARG A 261 19.02 -24.00 23.79
CA ARG A 261 20.26 -23.93 23.02
C ARG A 261 21.36 -24.81 23.62
N ASP A 262 21.48 -24.75 24.94
CA ASP A 262 22.54 -25.39 25.70
C ASP A 262 22.18 -26.84 26.10
N ALA A 263 20.95 -27.29 25.84
CA ALA A 263 20.49 -28.65 26.14
C ALA A 263 20.91 -29.68 25.07
N ASP A 264 21.04 -30.94 25.50
CA ASP A 264 21.04 -32.09 24.60
C ASP A 264 19.58 -32.46 24.23
N PRO A 265 19.24 -32.63 22.94
CA PRO A 265 17.87 -32.95 22.53
C PRO A 265 17.28 -34.22 23.17
N ARG A 266 18.10 -35.26 23.40
CA ARG A 266 17.62 -36.53 23.98
C ARG A 266 17.43 -36.42 25.48
N GLU A 267 18.27 -35.68 26.17
CA GLU A 267 18.06 -35.35 27.59
C GLU A 267 16.83 -34.47 27.79
N LEU A 268 16.64 -33.46 26.92
CA LEU A 268 15.46 -32.60 26.97
C LEU A 268 14.17 -33.39 26.70
N ALA A 269 14.17 -34.31 25.73
CA ALA A 269 13.02 -35.19 25.47
C ALA A 269 12.70 -36.10 26.66
N ARG A 270 13.73 -36.74 27.26
CA ARG A 270 13.56 -37.58 28.46
C ARG A 270 13.04 -36.79 29.65
N ALA A 271 13.52 -35.56 29.84
CA ALA A 271 13.09 -34.68 30.93
C ALA A 271 11.60 -34.28 30.85
N HIS A 272 10.98 -34.42 29.68
CA HIS A 272 9.57 -34.11 29.43
C HIS A 272 8.72 -35.36 29.16
N ASP A 273 9.24 -36.57 29.47
CA ASP A 273 8.58 -37.86 29.22
C ASP A 273 8.08 -37.99 27.77
N ALA A 274 8.83 -37.42 26.82
CA ALA A 274 8.41 -37.36 25.43
C ALA A 274 8.58 -38.73 24.75
N PRO A 275 7.59 -39.17 23.94
CA PRO A 275 7.70 -40.42 23.19
C PRO A 275 8.81 -40.33 22.14
N GLU A 276 9.34 -41.48 21.70
CA GLU A 276 10.42 -41.54 20.71
C GLU A 276 10.08 -40.77 19.42
N ALA A 277 8.82 -40.81 18.99
CA ALA A 277 8.32 -40.07 17.83
C ALA A 277 8.51 -38.53 17.95
N ALA A 278 8.68 -37.99 19.16
CA ALA A 278 8.91 -36.57 19.39
C ALA A 278 10.39 -36.15 19.30
N GLN A 279 11.35 -37.09 19.28
CA GLN A 279 12.78 -36.78 19.36
C GLN A 279 13.26 -35.83 18.25
N ASP A 280 12.73 -35.95 17.02
CA ASP A 280 13.07 -35.02 15.93
C ASP A 280 12.61 -33.59 16.23
N GLY A 281 11.43 -33.44 16.85
CA GLY A 281 10.90 -32.13 17.24
C GLY A 281 11.77 -31.44 18.29
N PHE A 282 12.27 -32.18 19.28
CA PHE A 282 13.22 -31.66 20.26
C PHE A 282 14.55 -31.27 19.61
N ARG A 283 15.07 -32.06 18.67
CA ARG A 283 16.28 -31.72 17.91
C ARG A 283 16.10 -30.40 17.16
N ARG A 284 15.00 -30.26 16.41
CA ARG A 284 14.67 -29.04 15.66
C ARG A 284 14.50 -27.83 16.58
N LEU A 285 13.96 -28.02 17.79
CA LEU A 285 13.86 -26.97 18.81
C LEU A 285 15.22 -26.48 19.28
N VAL A 286 16.13 -27.40 19.59
CA VAL A 286 17.50 -27.07 19.95
C VAL A 286 18.21 -26.38 18.78
N ASP A 287 18.04 -26.84 17.55
CA ASP A 287 18.64 -26.23 16.36
C ASP A 287 18.10 -24.81 16.10
N ALA A 288 16.79 -24.60 16.25
CA ALA A 288 16.17 -23.27 16.14
C ALA A 288 16.70 -22.31 17.21
N ALA A 289 16.94 -22.80 18.44
CA ALA A 289 17.55 -22.02 19.51
C ALA A 289 19.03 -21.72 19.26
N ARG A 290 19.79 -22.66 18.67
CA ARG A 290 21.20 -22.49 18.28
C ARG A 290 21.39 -21.55 17.09
N ALA A 291 20.41 -21.46 16.21
CA ALA A 291 20.43 -20.50 15.10
C ALA A 291 20.28 -19.04 15.58
N LEU A 292 19.79 -18.80 16.80
CA LEU A 292 19.75 -17.47 17.40
C LEU A 292 21.14 -17.04 17.90
N PRO A 293 21.53 -15.77 17.72
CA PRO A 293 22.82 -15.28 18.19
C PRO A 293 22.94 -15.38 19.72
N ALA A 294 24.12 -15.74 20.22
CA ALA A 294 24.34 -16.03 21.63
C ALA A 294 24.06 -14.89 22.63
N ARG A 295 24.14 -13.64 22.15
CA ARG A 295 23.80 -12.44 22.91
C ARG A 295 23.08 -11.48 21.97
N PRO A 296 21.77 -11.66 21.71
CA PRO A 296 21.03 -10.73 20.89
C PRO A 296 21.01 -9.39 21.65
N PRO A 297 21.42 -8.26 21.04
CA PRO A 297 21.54 -6.95 21.71
C PRO A 297 20.28 -6.47 22.47
N LEU A 298 19.12 -7.08 22.20
CA LEU A 298 17.82 -6.71 22.74
C LEU A 298 17.50 -7.25 24.13
N PHE A 299 18.13 -8.35 24.58
CA PHE A 299 17.69 -9.03 25.81
C PHE A 299 18.36 -8.51 27.10
N SER A 300 19.25 -7.53 26.99
CA SER A 300 19.87 -6.81 28.12
C SER A 300 19.16 -5.48 28.46
N ILE A 301 18.06 -5.13 27.79
CA ILE A 301 17.43 -3.80 27.88
C ILE A 301 16.31 -3.78 28.93
N ARG A 302 16.23 -2.70 29.72
CA ARG A 302 15.12 -2.36 30.66
C ARG A 302 13.70 -2.42 30.05
N ASP A 303 13.58 -2.44 28.71
CA ASP A 303 12.33 -2.28 27.95
C ASP A 303 11.81 -3.57 27.27
N TYR A 304 12.36 -4.75 27.63
CA TYR A 304 11.96 -6.04 27.06
C TYR A 304 10.44 -6.33 27.13
N ALA A 305 9.77 -5.91 28.22
CA ALA A 305 8.33 -6.09 28.38
C ALA A 305 7.51 -5.33 27.30
N SER A 306 7.99 -4.18 26.84
CA SER A 306 7.35 -3.40 25.77
C SER A 306 7.55 -4.09 24.42
N PHE A 307 8.75 -4.63 24.15
CA PHE A 307 9.05 -5.37 22.93
C PHE A 307 8.13 -6.59 22.79
N ARG A 308 8.05 -7.38 23.85
CA ARG A 308 7.19 -8.56 23.93
C ARG A 308 5.72 -8.25 23.59
N ARG A 309 5.17 -7.14 24.13
CA ARG A 309 3.81 -6.68 23.83
C ARG A 309 3.60 -6.32 22.37
N ARG A 310 4.59 -5.74 21.71
CA ARG A 310 4.49 -5.41 20.29
C ARG A 310 4.64 -6.62 19.39
N PHE A 311 5.58 -7.51 19.68
CA PHE A 311 5.70 -8.78 18.98
C PHE A 311 4.37 -9.55 19.09
N GLY A 312 3.84 -9.67 20.31
CA GLY A 312 2.54 -10.29 20.57
C GLY A 312 1.40 -9.59 19.83
N TRP A 313 1.30 -8.27 19.89
CA TRP A 313 0.27 -7.51 19.16
C TRP A 313 0.35 -7.68 17.64
N ARG A 314 1.56 -7.65 17.06
CA ARG A 314 1.78 -7.87 15.63
C ARG A 314 1.30 -9.27 15.23
N MET A 315 1.73 -10.28 15.98
CA MET A 315 1.31 -11.66 15.77
C MET A 315 -0.20 -11.81 15.91
N ARG A 316 -0.82 -11.25 16.95
CA ARG A 316 -2.28 -11.22 17.12
C ARG A 316 -2.98 -10.63 15.89
N THR A 317 -2.50 -9.48 15.42
CA THR A 317 -3.07 -8.81 14.25
C THR A 317 -2.98 -9.68 13.01
N TRP A 318 -1.82 -10.29 12.76
CA TRP A 318 -1.60 -11.18 11.64
C TRP A 318 -2.50 -12.42 11.69
N ILE A 319 -2.53 -13.10 12.85
CA ILE A 319 -3.38 -14.26 13.11
C ILE A 319 -4.85 -13.92 12.88
N ALA A 320 -5.31 -12.77 13.39
CA ALA A 320 -6.69 -12.34 13.19
C ALA A 320 -7.02 -12.09 11.72
N GLN A 321 -6.08 -11.54 10.96
CA GLN A 321 -6.27 -11.31 9.53
C GLN A 321 -6.29 -12.62 8.74
N ASP A 322 -5.36 -13.55 9.00
CA ASP A 322 -5.31 -14.84 8.31
C ASP A 322 -6.54 -15.69 8.62
N LEU A 323 -6.94 -15.80 9.89
CA LEU A 323 -8.16 -16.53 10.28
C LEU A 323 -9.43 -15.88 9.69
N ARG A 324 -9.55 -14.56 9.69
CA ARG A 324 -10.69 -13.87 9.02
C ARG A 324 -10.71 -14.12 7.52
N ARG A 325 -9.54 -14.18 6.88
CA ARG A 325 -9.43 -14.51 5.46
C ARG A 325 -9.91 -15.93 5.20
N LEU A 326 -9.46 -16.90 6.00
CA LEU A 326 -9.88 -18.30 5.89
C LEU A 326 -11.39 -18.47 6.12
N LEU A 327 -11.96 -17.77 7.12
CA LEU A 327 -13.41 -17.76 7.36
C LEU A 327 -14.19 -17.23 6.16
N LYS A 328 -13.77 -16.10 5.59
CA LYS A 328 -14.40 -15.53 4.39
C LYS A 328 -14.27 -16.43 3.17
N LEU A 329 -13.10 -17.05 2.97
CA LEU A 329 -12.89 -18.00 1.88
C LEU A 329 -13.80 -19.21 2.02
N ARG A 330 -13.92 -19.75 3.24
CA ARG A 330 -14.84 -20.85 3.53
C ARG A 330 -16.30 -20.48 3.30
N GLU A 331 -16.74 -19.32 3.79
CA GLU A 331 -18.10 -18.80 3.57
C GLU A 331 -18.40 -18.68 2.07
N ARG A 332 -17.49 -18.03 1.31
CA ARG A 332 -17.61 -17.91 -0.14
C ARG A 332 -17.66 -19.28 -0.83
N ALA A 333 -16.80 -20.21 -0.44
CA ALA A 333 -16.76 -21.55 -1.04
C ALA A 333 -18.05 -22.35 -0.76
N ALA A 334 -18.64 -22.20 0.42
CA ALA A 334 -19.91 -22.83 0.78
C ALA A 334 -21.08 -22.24 -0.03
N GLU A 335 -21.15 -20.92 -0.13
CA GLU A 335 -22.17 -20.21 -0.91
C GLU A 335 -22.08 -20.57 -2.39
N GLU A 336 -20.90 -20.44 -3.00
CA GLU A 336 -20.68 -20.78 -4.40
C GLU A 336 -20.85 -22.28 -4.67
N GLY A 337 -20.46 -23.14 -3.72
CA GLY A 337 -20.64 -24.59 -3.81
C GLY A 337 -22.12 -24.98 -3.86
N GLY A 338 -22.95 -24.35 -3.02
CA GLY A 338 -24.40 -24.53 -3.03
C GLY A 338 -25.04 -24.06 -4.34
N VAL A 339 -24.63 -22.89 -4.85
CA VAL A 339 -25.11 -22.36 -6.14
C VAL A 339 -24.70 -23.28 -7.30
N THR A 340 -23.44 -23.75 -7.31
CA THR A 340 -22.92 -24.62 -8.36
C THR A 340 -23.61 -25.99 -8.34
N SER A 341 -23.83 -26.56 -7.15
CA SER A 341 -24.58 -27.82 -6.98
C SER A 341 -26.03 -27.70 -7.46
N ALA A 342 -26.71 -26.60 -7.13
CA ALA A 342 -28.05 -26.31 -7.62
C ALA A 342 -28.09 -26.16 -9.15
N ALA A 343 -27.09 -25.49 -9.74
CA ALA A 343 -26.96 -25.36 -11.20
C ALA A 343 -26.72 -26.71 -11.88
N ILE A 344 -25.85 -27.57 -11.30
CA ILE A 344 -25.63 -28.93 -11.80
C ILE A 344 -26.93 -29.74 -11.78
N SER A 345 -27.69 -29.65 -10.68
CA SER A 345 -28.96 -30.37 -10.49
C SER A 345 -30.07 -29.89 -11.42
N ALA A 346 -30.03 -28.64 -11.87
CA ALA A 346 -31.01 -28.05 -12.77
C ALA A 346 -30.71 -28.30 -14.27
N MET A 347 -29.53 -28.84 -14.61
CA MET A 347 -29.21 -29.15 -16.00
C MET A 347 -29.91 -30.44 -16.46
N PRO A 348 -30.35 -30.49 -17.73
CA PRO A 348 -30.86 -31.73 -18.31
C PRO A 348 -29.75 -32.80 -18.37
N PRO A 349 -30.08 -34.09 -18.15
CA PRO A 349 -29.11 -35.17 -18.20
C PRO A 349 -28.51 -35.30 -19.62
N GLY A 350 -27.20 -35.03 -19.73
CA GLY A 350 -26.43 -35.18 -20.96
C GLY A 350 -25.01 -34.58 -20.85
N PRO A 351 -24.01 -35.09 -21.60
CA PRO A 351 -22.64 -34.59 -21.53
C PRO A 351 -22.52 -33.24 -22.24
N SER A 352 -22.69 -32.15 -21.50
CA SER A 352 -22.35 -30.80 -21.97
C SER A 352 -20.99 -30.36 -21.41
N GLU A 353 -20.20 -29.66 -22.22
CA GLU A 353 -18.93 -29.05 -21.78
C GLU A 353 -19.15 -28.12 -20.56
N LEU A 354 -20.30 -27.43 -20.52
CA LEU A 354 -20.70 -26.60 -19.38
C LEU A 354 -20.90 -27.44 -18.12
N GLY A 355 -21.51 -28.61 -18.22
CA GLY A 355 -21.70 -29.50 -17.08
C GLY A 355 -20.39 -30.05 -16.53
N ALA A 356 -19.43 -30.40 -17.41
CA ALA A 356 -18.09 -30.81 -17.00
C ALA A 356 -17.34 -29.67 -16.28
N ALA A 357 -17.45 -28.44 -16.78
CA ALA A 357 -16.84 -27.26 -16.17
C ALA A 357 -17.46 -26.92 -14.80
N LEU A 358 -18.79 -27.01 -14.66
CA LEU A 358 -19.49 -26.81 -13.39
C LEU A 358 -19.15 -27.89 -12.37
N LEU A 359 -19.04 -29.16 -12.79
CA LEU A 359 -18.60 -30.25 -11.93
C LEU A 359 -17.14 -30.07 -11.46
N ALA A 360 -16.24 -29.67 -12.36
CA ALA A 360 -14.85 -29.38 -11.99
C ALA A 360 -14.78 -28.22 -10.98
N ARG A 361 -15.54 -27.14 -11.22
CA ARG A 361 -15.67 -26.02 -10.28
C ARG A 361 -16.22 -26.48 -8.93
N HIS A 362 -17.27 -27.29 -8.92
CA HIS A 362 -17.88 -27.79 -7.69
C HIS A 362 -16.88 -28.59 -6.85
N ARG A 363 -16.12 -29.51 -7.48
CA ARG A 363 -15.06 -30.27 -6.81
C ARG A 363 -13.99 -29.36 -6.22
N SER A 364 -13.53 -28.36 -6.98
CA SER A 364 -12.56 -27.38 -6.45
C SER A 364 -13.10 -26.59 -5.25
N LEU A 365 -14.38 -26.25 -5.23
CA LEU A 365 -15.03 -25.60 -4.10
C LEU A 365 -15.15 -26.52 -2.87
N GLU A 366 -15.47 -27.81 -3.08
CA GLU A 366 -15.49 -28.81 -2.01
C GLU A 366 -14.09 -29.06 -1.42
N ASP A 367 -13.07 -29.16 -2.27
CA ASP A 367 -11.68 -29.32 -1.83
C ASP A 367 -11.20 -28.09 -1.07
N LEU A 368 -11.57 -26.88 -1.54
CA LEU A 368 -11.28 -25.63 -0.84
C LEU A 368 -11.96 -25.59 0.54
N LEU A 369 -13.21 -26.05 0.65
CA LEU A 369 -13.93 -26.14 1.92
C LEU A 369 -13.22 -27.07 2.89
N LYS A 370 -12.84 -28.28 2.46
CA LYS A 370 -12.10 -29.25 3.29
C LYS A 370 -10.76 -28.69 3.77
N VAL A 371 -10.02 -28.03 2.87
CA VAL A 371 -8.75 -27.38 3.22
C VAL A 371 -8.97 -26.26 4.24
N CYS A 372 -9.95 -25.38 4.03
CA CYS A 372 -10.30 -24.35 5.01
C CYS A 372 -10.76 -24.93 6.35
N ASP A 373 -11.54 -26.01 6.33
CA ASP A 373 -12.03 -26.68 7.54
C ASP A 373 -10.90 -27.32 8.34
N ARG A 374 -9.89 -27.92 7.70
CA ARG A 374 -8.65 -28.35 8.37
C ARG A 374 -7.92 -27.18 9.02
N PHE A 375 -7.69 -26.08 8.30
CA PHE A 375 -7.03 -24.90 8.87
C PHE A 375 -7.82 -24.22 10.00
N LEU A 376 -9.15 -24.31 9.97
CA LEU A 376 -10.04 -23.76 11.01
C LEU A 376 -10.35 -24.77 12.13
N GLY A 377 -9.58 -25.86 12.21
CA GLY A 377 -9.68 -26.87 13.26
C GLY A 377 -11.01 -27.62 13.29
N ALA A 378 -11.74 -27.65 12.17
CA ALA A 378 -12.98 -28.42 12.04
C ALA A 378 -12.71 -29.92 11.93
N GLU A 379 -11.60 -30.28 11.29
CA GLU A 379 -11.18 -31.66 11.15
C GLU A 379 -10.17 -32.07 12.24
N PRO A 380 -10.14 -33.37 12.62
CA PRO A 380 -9.18 -33.90 13.58
C PRO A 380 -7.74 -33.93 13.07
N SER A 381 -7.55 -33.95 11.75
CA SER A 381 -6.24 -33.96 11.10
C SER A 381 -5.62 -32.56 11.12
N ASP A 382 -4.30 -32.50 11.32
CA ASP A 382 -3.57 -31.25 11.16
C ASP A 382 -3.38 -30.95 9.67
N PRO A 383 -3.40 -29.66 9.27
CA PRO A 383 -3.13 -29.29 7.89
C PRO A 383 -1.69 -29.62 7.52
N THR A 384 -1.47 -29.91 6.24
CA THR A 384 -0.16 -30.29 5.68
C THR A 384 0.41 -29.19 4.79
N ALA A 385 1.68 -29.31 4.38
CA ALA A 385 2.25 -28.43 3.35
C ALA A 385 1.47 -28.50 2.03
N ASN A 386 0.95 -29.69 1.69
CA ASN A 386 0.09 -29.87 0.52
C ASN A 386 -1.22 -29.10 0.65
N ASP A 387 -1.77 -28.95 1.85
CA ASP A 387 -3.00 -28.18 2.08
C ASP A 387 -2.78 -26.68 1.90
N ALA A 388 -1.60 -26.17 2.28
CA ALA A 388 -1.24 -24.78 2.03
C ALA A 388 -1.05 -24.51 0.54
N ALA A 389 -0.32 -25.38 -0.17
CA ALA A 389 -0.15 -25.29 -1.62
C ALA A 389 -1.50 -25.44 -2.35
N ALA A 390 -2.35 -26.36 -1.89
CA ALA A 390 -3.70 -26.56 -2.42
C ALA A 390 -4.57 -25.32 -2.19
N LEU A 391 -4.52 -24.69 -1.01
CA LEU A 391 -5.29 -23.47 -0.74
C LEU A 391 -4.96 -22.36 -1.76
N ASP A 392 -3.67 -22.09 -1.99
CA ASP A 392 -3.26 -21.04 -2.93
C ASP A 392 -3.56 -21.43 -4.39
N SER A 393 -3.35 -22.70 -4.76
CA SER A 393 -3.67 -23.23 -6.09
C SER A 393 -5.17 -23.22 -6.38
N LEU A 394 -6.01 -23.61 -5.42
CA LEU A 394 -7.47 -23.63 -5.56
C LEU A 394 -8.04 -22.21 -5.67
N VAL A 395 -7.51 -21.25 -4.90
CA VAL A 395 -7.92 -19.84 -5.03
C VAL A 395 -7.56 -19.30 -6.43
N ALA A 396 -6.33 -19.52 -6.89
CA ALA A 396 -5.92 -19.10 -8.24
C ALA A 396 -6.72 -19.82 -9.35
N GLY A 397 -6.99 -21.11 -9.17
CA GLY A 397 -7.78 -21.92 -10.07
C GLY A 397 -9.24 -21.47 -10.15
N LEU A 398 -9.85 -21.05 -9.03
CA LEU A 398 -11.20 -20.48 -9.01
C LEU A 398 -11.27 -19.14 -9.74
N ASP A 399 -10.27 -18.28 -9.57
CA ASP A 399 -10.20 -17.00 -10.30
C ASP A 399 -10.01 -17.24 -11.81
N ALA A 400 -9.16 -18.18 -12.20
CA ALA A 400 -8.97 -18.58 -13.59
C ALA A 400 -10.22 -19.24 -14.20
N LEU A 401 -10.93 -20.08 -13.45
CA LEU A 401 -12.21 -20.67 -13.85
C LEU A 401 -13.30 -19.61 -13.96
N ASP A 402 -13.33 -18.61 -13.07
CA ASP A 402 -14.24 -17.46 -13.15
C ASP A 402 -14.00 -16.67 -14.45
N ASP A 403 -12.74 -16.39 -14.76
CA ASP A 403 -12.37 -15.66 -15.97
C ASP A 403 -12.66 -16.47 -17.24
N ALA A 404 -12.36 -17.77 -17.24
CA ALA A 404 -12.68 -18.68 -18.33
C ALA A 404 -14.20 -18.81 -18.53
N PHE A 405 -14.97 -18.91 -17.44
CA PHE A 405 -16.43 -18.98 -17.49
C PHE A 405 -17.04 -17.68 -18.03
N ARG A 406 -16.56 -16.52 -17.56
CA ARG A 406 -16.98 -15.20 -18.07
C ARG A 406 -16.61 -15.01 -19.54
N SER A 407 -15.40 -15.45 -19.93
CA SER A 407 -14.90 -15.38 -21.30
C SER A 407 -15.69 -16.26 -22.26
N ARG A 408 -16.04 -17.48 -21.85
CA ARG A 408 -16.65 -18.50 -22.72
C ARG A 408 -18.17 -18.46 -22.76
N PHE A 409 -18.83 -18.05 -21.68
CA PHE A 409 -20.31 -18.06 -21.57
C PHE A 409 -20.94 -16.67 -21.49
N GLY A 410 -20.12 -15.60 -21.48
CA GLY A 410 -20.58 -14.21 -21.48
C GLY A 410 -21.33 -13.81 -20.20
N THR A 411 -21.61 -12.51 -20.06
CA THR A 411 -22.29 -11.93 -18.89
C THR A 411 -23.75 -12.36 -18.73
N GLY A 412 -24.35 -12.99 -19.75
CA GLY A 412 -25.77 -13.39 -19.77
C GLY A 412 -26.11 -14.63 -18.93
N ALA A 413 -25.23 -15.64 -18.88
CA ALA A 413 -25.52 -16.90 -18.17
C ALA A 413 -25.47 -16.76 -16.64
N GLY A 414 -24.64 -15.84 -16.13
CA GLY A 414 -24.53 -15.55 -14.69
C GLY A 414 -25.76 -14.87 -14.10
N ALA A 415 -26.58 -14.20 -14.92
CA ALA A 415 -27.83 -13.59 -14.48
C ALA A 415 -28.92 -14.65 -14.25
N SER A 416 -29.08 -15.62 -15.16
CA SER A 416 -30.08 -16.68 -15.01
C SER A 416 -29.75 -17.68 -13.89
N ALA A 417 -28.47 -17.99 -13.63
CA ALA A 417 -28.08 -18.81 -12.48
C ALA A 417 -28.32 -18.09 -11.13
N ARG A 418 -28.13 -16.76 -11.08
CA ARG A 418 -28.43 -15.93 -9.90
C ARG A 418 -29.94 -15.74 -9.70
N GLU A 419 -30.73 -15.60 -10.77
CA GLU A 419 -32.19 -15.53 -10.69
C GLU A 419 -32.81 -16.87 -10.25
N ALA A 420 -32.27 -18.01 -10.68
CA ALA A 420 -32.72 -19.33 -10.23
C ALA A 420 -32.41 -19.58 -8.75
N GLY A 421 -31.26 -19.10 -8.24
CA GLY A 421 -30.92 -19.15 -6.82
C GLY A 421 -31.73 -18.19 -5.94
N SER A 422 -32.04 -16.99 -6.44
CA SER A 422 -32.81 -15.96 -5.71
C SER A 422 -34.25 -16.40 -5.43
N ARG A 423 -34.90 -17.14 -6.35
CA ARG A 423 -36.31 -17.57 -6.18
C ARG A 423 -36.52 -18.64 -5.09
N ARG A 424 -35.45 -19.22 -4.52
CA ARG A 424 -35.53 -20.13 -3.36
C ARG A 424 -35.13 -19.49 -2.03
N ALA A 425 -34.48 -18.32 -2.04
CA ALA A 425 -34.05 -17.62 -0.82
C ALA A 425 -35.15 -16.76 -0.19
N ASP A 426 -36.21 -16.42 -0.93
CA ASP A 426 -37.32 -15.58 -0.46
C ASP A 426 -38.34 -16.30 0.46
N ALA A 427 -38.13 -17.58 0.79
CA ALA A 427 -39.00 -18.33 1.71
C ALA A 427 -38.56 -18.27 3.20
N GLY A 428 -37.54 -17.49 3.57
CA GLY A 428 -37.26 -17.30 4.99
C GLY A 428 -36.06 -16.44 5.31
N ARG A 429 -36.31 -15.14 5.61
CA ARG A 429 -35.73 -14.39 6.74
C ARG A 429 -36.19 -12.92 6.71
N SER A 430 -36.97 -12.55 7.73
CA SER A 430 -37.08 -11.18 8.22
C SER A 430 -35.87 -10.91 9.13
N ALA A 431 -35.00 -10.00 8.73
CA ALA A 431 -34.27 -9.06 9.60
C ALA A 431 -33.26 -8.25 8.76
N SER A 432 -33.37 -6.94 8.89
CA SER A 432 -32.53 -5.90 8.28
C SER A 432 -31.02 -6.08 8.50
N GLN A 433 -30.23 -6.09 7.41
CA GLN A 433 -28.84 -5.62 7.40
C GLN A 433 -28.53 -4.85 6.10
N PRO A 434 -27.74 -3.75 6.15
CA PRO A 434 -27.42 -2.93 4.99
C PRO A 434 -26.16 -3.42 4.25
N GLY A 435 -26.26 -3.52 2.93
CA GLY A 435 -25.20 -3.25 1.94
C GLY A 435 -23.87 -4.02 2.02
N LEU A 436 -23.77 -5.09 1.24
CA LEU A 436 -22.51 -5.77 0.87
C LEU A 436 -21.54 -4.83 0.09
N PRO A 437 -20.24 -4.78 0.41
CA PRO A 437 -19.24 -4.15 -0.46
C PRO A 437 -18.43 -5.16 -1.28
N LEU A 438 -18.44 -4.96 -2.60
CA LEU A 438 -17.38 -5.05 -3.63
C LEU A 438 -16.44 -6.28 -3.78
N PRO A 439 -15.96 -6.57 -5.01
CA PRO A 439 -15.22 -7.79 -5.33
C PRO A 439 -13.81 -7.78 -4.73
N ILE A 440 -13.36 -8.96 -4.32
CA ILE A 440 -12.01 -9.24 -3.81
C ILE A 440 -11.02 -9.05 -4.96
N GLY A 441 -10.49 -7.83 -5.12
CA GLY A 441 -9.29 -7.61 -5.91
C GLY A 441 -8.09 -8.22 -5.19
N GLU A 442 -7.17 -8.83 -5.94
CA GLU A 442 -5.86 -9.26 -5.46
C GLU A 442 -5.22 -8.16 -4.60
N VAL A 443 -5.25 -8.33 -3.29
CA VAL A 443 -4.37 -7.58 -2.40
C VAL A 443 -3.03 -8.29 -2.47
N ARG A 444 -2.23 -7.97 -3.51
CA ARG A 444 -0.79 -8.10 -3.37
C ARG A 444 -0.38 -7.20 -2.22
N TRP A 445 0.18 -7.81 -1.18
CA TRP A 445 0.70 -7.16 0.00
C TRP A 445 1.72 -6.10 -0.41
N LYS A 446 1.27 -4.85 -0.52
CA LYS A 446 2.14 -3.70 -0.44
C LYS A 446 2.11 -3.27 1.02
N THR A 447 3.23 -3.46 1.70
CA THR A 447 3.57 -2.61 2.84
C THR A 447 3.40 -1.14 2.43
N PRO A 448 3.14 -0.20 3.35
CA PRO A 448 2.94 1.22 3.05
C PRO A 448 4.08 1.90 2.26
N THR A 449 5.17 1.18 2.00
CA THR A 449 6.21 1.52 1.04
C THR A 449 6.41 0.32 0.12
N GLY A 450 5.98 0.37 -1.14
CA GLY A 450 6.11 -0.74 -2.11
C GLY A 450 7.54 -1.07 -2.54
N LEU A 451 8.44 -1.30 -1.59
CA LEU A 451 9.78 -1.85 -1.77
C LEU A 451 9.75 -3.33 -1.37
N PRO A 452 10.50 -4.21 -2.07
CA PRO A 452 10.60 -5.61 -1.70
C PRO A 452 11.02 -5.76 -0.23
N GLU A 453 10.31 -6.64 0.50
CA GLU A 453 10.69 -7.08 1.83
C GLU A 453 12.09 -7.71 1.80
N HIS A 454 12.89 -7.38 2.81
CA HIS A 454 13.92 -8.24 3.39
C HIS A 454 14.78 -9.09 2.43
N GLU A 455 15.44 -8.48 1.45
CA GLU A 455 16.67 -9.10 0.96
C GLU A 455 17.80 -8.77 1.94
N ALA A 456 17.91 -9.67 2.94
CA ALA A 456 18.84 -9.55 4.05
C ALA A 456 20.29 -9.33 3.60
N ASP A 457 20.68 -9.86 2.45
CA ASP A 457 21.97 -9.56 1.83
C ASP A 457 21.74 -8.92 0.44
N PRO A 458 21.98 -7.61 0.29
CA PRO A 458 21.93 -6.91 -0.99
C PRO A 458 22.80 -7.57 -2.06
N THR A 459 23.89 -8.20 -1.66
CA THR A 459 24.82 -8.93 -2.53
C THR A 459 24.26 -10.30 -2.93
N ALA A 460 23.60 -11.03 -2.03
CA ALA A 460 22.90 -12.28 -2.37
C ALA A 460 21.73 -12.01 -3.33
N SER A 461 20.94 -10.97 -3.07
CA SER A 461 19.90 -10.49 -3.98
C SER A 461 20.44 -10.22 -5.38
N ALA A 462 21.55 -9.46 -5.46
CA ALA A 462 22.17 -9.14 -6.74
C ALA A 462 22.62 -10.41 -7.49
N ARG A 463 23.16 -11.41 -6.76
CA ARG A 463 23.52 -12.71 -7.32
C ARG A 463 22.29 -13.50 -7.80
N THR A 464 21.21 -13.52 -7.04
CA THR A 464 19.95 -14.18 -7.43
C THR A 464 19.34 -13.53 -8.68
N LEU A 465 19.27 -12.20 -8.70
CA LEU A 465 18.80 -11.43 -9.85
C LEU A 465 19.68 -11.66 -11.07
N ALA A 466 21.00 -11.62 -10.91
CA ALA A 466 21.95 -11.93 -11.99
C ALA A 466 21.77 -13.37 -12.50
N GLY A 467 21.63 -14.35 -11.61
CA GLY A 467 21.44 -15.76 -11.98
C GLY A 467 20.13 -16.00 -12.74
N ARG A 468 19.04 -15.34 -12.34
CA ARG A 468 17.76 -15.41 -13.05
C ARG A 468 17.86 -14.73 -14.42
N PHE A 469 18.48 -13.55 -14.50
CA PHE A 469 18.69 -12.83 -15.75
C PHE A 469 19.57 -13.62 -16.73
N ASP A 470 20.67 -14.22 -16.23
CA ASP A 470 21.56 -15.12 -16.97
C ASP A 470 20.81 -16.33 -17.52
N SER A 471 20.00 -16.99 -16.68
CA SER A 471 19.18 -18.15 -17.11
C SER A 471 18.21 -17.80 -18.23
N LEU A 472 17.50 -16.67 -18.11
CA LEU A 472 16.54 -16.20 -19.11
C LEU A 472 17.22 -15.80 -20.42
N PHE A 473 18.38 -15.15 -20.36
CA PHE A 473 19.08 -14.73 -21.57
C PHE A 473 19.75 -15.89 -22.29
N ARG A 474 20.31 -16.86 -21.57
CA ARG A 474 20.79 -18.12 -22.15
C ARG A 474 19.64 -18.88 -22.81
N LEU A 475 18.47 -18.93 -22.16
CA LEU A 475 17.28 -19.52 -22.75
C LEU A 475 16.87 -18.79 -24.04
N GLN A 476 16.89 -17.45 -24.05
CA GLN A 476 16.63 -16.66 -25.26
C GLN A 476 17.63 -16.98 -26.39
N ALA A 477 18.92 -17.05 -26.06
CA ALA A 477 19.98 -17.35 -27.02
C ALA A 477 19.85 -18.78 -27.58
N ALA A 478 19.56 -19.77 -26.72
CA ALA A 478 19.33 -21.15 -27.14
C ALA A 478 18.10 -21.26 -28.04
N LEU A 479 17.00 -20.59 -27.71
CA LEU A 479 15.80 -20.51 -28.56
C LEU A 479 16.09 -19.87 -29.93
N LEU A 480 16.92 -18.81 -29.96
CA LEU A 480 17.33 -18.15 -31.19
C LEU A 480 18.21 -19.06 -32.04
N SER A 481 19.18 -19.75 -31.44
CA SER A 481 20.03 -20.74 -32.13
C SER A 481 19.21 -21.88 -32.72
N GLU A 482 18.26 -22.45 -31.96
CA GLU A 482 17.35 -23.47 -32.47
C GLU A 482 16.48 -22.96 -33.62
N ALA A 483 15.93 -21.75 -33.48
CA ALA A 483 15.10 -21.13 -34.53
C ALA A 483 15.91 -20.87 -35.81
N LEU A 484 17.17 -20.43 -35.69
CA LEU A 484 18.07 -20.21 -36.82
C LEU A 484 18.45 -21.54 -37.50
N ALA A 485 18.76 -22.58 -36.74
CA ALA A 485 19.05 -23.92 -37.27
C ALA A 485 17.83 -24.52 -38.00
N SER A 486 16.62 -24.20 -37.53
CA SER A 486 15.36 -24.65 -38.12
C SER A 486 14.95 -23.85 -39.37
N ALA A 487 15.42 -22.62 -39.51
CA ALA A 487 15.09 -21.69 -40.60
C ALA A 487 15.83 -22.02 -41.91
N ARG A 488 15.58 -23.21 -42.48
CA ARG A 488 16.15 -23.62 -43.78
C ARG A 488 15.67 -22.67 -44.88
N GLY A 489 16.60 -21.92 -45.48
CA GLY A 489 16.32 -20.96 -46.56
C GLY A 489 16.31 -19.48 -46.17
N GLY A 490 16.62 -19.13 -44.91
CA GLY A 490 16.91 -17.76 -44.48
C GLY A 490 15.83 -16.73 -44.84
N HIS A 491 16.24 -15.59 -45.41
CA HIS A 491 15.36 -14.49 -45.81
C HIS A 491 14.26 -14.92 -46.79
N SER A 492 14.56 -15.81 -47.75
CA SER A 492 13.57 -16.29 -48.73
C SER A 492 12.48 -17.14 -48.08
N ALA A 493 12.84 -18.03 -47.14
CA ALA A 493 11.88 -18.86 -46.42
C ALA A 493 11.00 -18.05 -45.46
N TRP A 494 11.60 -17.07 -44.79
CA TRP A 494 10.89 -16.08 -43.98
C TRP A 494 9.86 -15.30 -44.79
N LEU A 495 10.27 -14.74 -45.93
CA LEU A 495 9.40 -13.92 -46.78
C LEU A 495 8.25 -14.76 -47.34
N ALA A 496 8.54 -15.98 -47.82
CA ALA A 496 7.50 -16.91 -48.30
C ALA A 496 6.49 -17.28 -47.19
N THR A 497 6.92 -17.36 -45.93
CA THR A 497 5.99 -17.60 -44.82
C THR A 497 5.16 -16.37 -44.49
N ARG A 498 5.76 -15.17 -44.52
CA ARG A 498 5.02 -13.91 -44.36
C ARG A 498 4.01 -13.68 -45.48
N GLU A 499 4.36 -14.01 -46.73
CA GLU A 499 3.45 -14.02 -47.87
C GLU A 499 2.24 -14.93 -47.62
N ARG A 500 2.48 -16.18 -47.17
CA ARG A 500 1.40 -17.11 -46.81
C ARG A 500 0.51 -16.58 -45.69
N LEU A 501 1.09 -15.92 -44.68
CA LEU A 501 0.34 -15.34 -43.57
C LEU A 501 -0.51 -14.13 -44.00
N GLU A 502 0.00 -13.29 -44.91
CA GLU A 502 -0.76 -12.16 -45.45
C GLU A 502 -1.81 -12.61 -46.48
N ALA A 503 -1.54 -13.63 -47.29
CA ALA A 503 -2.51 -14.25 -48.20
C ALA A 503 -3.77 -14.72 -47.45
N ARG A 504 -3.61 -15.24 -46.22
CA ARG A 504 -4.73 -15.64 -45.35
C ARG A 504 -5.55 -14.46 -44.80
N ARG A 505 -4.98 -13.25 -44.76
CA ARG A 505 -5.61 -12.04 -44.20
C ARG A 505 -6.25 -11.16 -45.26
N LEU A 506 -5.76 -11.27 -46.48
CA LEU A 506 -6.17 -10.49 -47.64
C LEU A 506 -7.26 -11.24 -48.43
N PRO A 507 -8.06 -10.53 -49.24
CA PRO A 507 -8.98 -11.16 -50.22
C PRO A 507 -8.28 -12.22 -51.08
N ARG A 508 -8.98 -13.33 -51.37
CA ARG A 508 -8.44 -14.52 -52.05
C ARG A 508 -8.04 -14.27 -53.53
N ASP A 509 -8.52 -13.18 -54.10
CA ASP A 509 -8.40 -12.78 -55.51
C ASP A 509 -7.23 -11.82 -55.79
N LEU A 510 -6.47 -11.42 -54.76
CA LEU A 510 -5.33 -10.52 -54.96
C LEU A 510 -4.16 -11.26 -55.63
N PRO A 511 -3.51 -10.64 -56.64
CA PRO A 511 -2.38 -11.26 -57.31
C PRO A 511 -1.16 -11.38 -56.36
N ALA A 512 -0.33 -12.39 -56.60
CA ALA A 512 0.73 -12.80 -55.68
C ALA A 512 1.78 -11.71 -55.41
N ASP A 513 2.05 -10.86 -56.40
CA ASP A 513 2.91 -9.68 -56.30
C ASP A 513 2.39 -8.68 -55.26
N ARG A 514 1.06 -8.46 -55.20
CA ARG A 514 0.42 -7.62 -54.19
C ARG A 514 0.51 -8.23 -52.80
N VAL A 515 0.31 -9.54 -52.66
CA VAL A 515 0.46 -10.23 -51.36
C VAL A 515 1.91 -10.09 -50.85
N ARG A 516 2.88 -10.28 -51.73
CA ARG A 516 4.31 -10.08 -51.46
C ARG A 516 4.62 -8.65 -51.04
N ALA A 517 4.09 -7.66 -51.76
CA ALA A 517 4.21 -6.25 -51.40
C ALA A 517 3.71 -5.96 -49.97
N PHE A 518 2.54 -6.49 -49.59
CA PHE A 518 2.00 -6.33 -48.24
C PHE A 518 2.87 -7.01 -47.18
N ALA A 519 3.38 -8.21 -47.45
CA ALA A 519 4.26 -8.95 -46.55
C ALA A 519 5.56 -8.19 -46.27
N VAL A 520 6.24 -7.71 -47.32
CA VAL A 520 7.48 -6.91 -47.22
C VAL A 520 7.22 -5.60 -46.48
N ARG A 521 6.18 -4.84 -46.86
CA ARG A 521 5.82 -3.58 -46.19
C ARG A 521 5.58 -3.76 -44.70
N ARG A 522 4.91 -4.85 -44.31
CA ARG A 522 4.64 -5.15 -42.90
C ARG A 522 5.92 -5.45 -42.13
N ALA A 523 6.82 -6.24 -42.69
CA ALA A 523 8.10 -6.52 -42.06
C ALA A 523 8.96 -5.25 -41.91
N LEU A 524 9.02 -4.41 -42.94
CA LEU A 524 9.70 -3.12 -42.86
C LEU A 524 9.05 -2.18 -41.86
N GLN A 525 7.72 -2.23 -41.72
CA GLN A 525 7.01 -1.48 -40.68
C GLN A 525 7.41 -1.95 -39.28
N GLU A 526 7.56 -3.26 -39.04
CA GLU A 526 8.05 -3.81 -37.76
C GLU A 526 9.48 -3.33 -37.46
N LEU A 527 10.38 -3.41 -38.45
CA LEU A 527 11.76 -2.94 -38.32
C LEU A 527 11.83 -1.41 -38.09
N MET A 528 11.00 -0.63 -38.79
CA MET A 528 10.93 0.82 -38.61
C MET A 528 10.36 1.19 -37.25
N GLU A 529 9.34 0.49 -36.76
CA GLU A 529 8.78 0.69 -35.42
C GLU A 529 9.81 0.39 -34.34
N LEU A 530 10.60 -0.69 -34.50
CA LEU A 530 11.74 -0.96 -33.64
C LEU A 530 12.77 0.17 -33.71
N ALA A 531 13.22 0.56 -34.92
CA ALA A 531 14.22 1.59 -35.12
C ALA A 531 13.86 2.95 -34.50
N ARG A 532 12.57 3.29 -34.41
CA ARG A 532 12.08 4.50 -33.72
C ARG A 532 12.28 4.48 -32.21
N ALA A 533 12.46 3.30 -31.62
CA ALA A 533 12.75 3.08 -30.21
C ALA A 533 14.26 2.89 -29.95
N LEU A 534 15.04 2.52 -30.97
CA LEU A 534 16.48 2.32 -30.84
C LEU A 534 17.26 3.64 -30.61
N PRO A 535 18.41 3.58 -29.93
CA PRO A 535 19.41 4.65 -29.90
C PRO A 535 19.76 5.18 -31.29
N GLU A 536 20.15 6.46 -31.36
CA GLU A 536 20.41 7.15 -32.62
C GLU A 536 21.39 6.43 -33.55
N PRO A 537 22.54 5.90 -33.11
CA PRO A 537 23.46 5.20 -34.01
C PRO A 537 22.84 3.98 -34.69
N LEU A 538 22.08 3.17 -33.94
CA LEU A 538 21.39 2.00 -34.47
C LEU A 538 20.23 2.39 -35.40
N ARG A 539 19.51 3.46 -35.06
CA ARG A 539 18.46 4.03 -35.91
C ARG A 539 19.02 4.55 -37.24
N LEU A 540 20.17 5.22 -37.21
CA LEU A 540 20.86 5.69 -38.43
C LEU A 540 21.35 4.52 -39.27
N ALA A 541 21.85 3.44 -38.66
CA ALA A 541 22.22 2.22 -39.39
C ALA A 541 21.02 1.61 -40.13
N VAL A 542 19.82 1.61 -39.54
CA VAL A 542 18.59 1.19 -40.23
C VAL A 542 18.26 2.15 -41.40
N GLN A 543 18.34 3.46 -41.20
CA GLN A 543 18.10 4.43 -42.29
C GLN A 543 19.07 4.26 -43.45
N SER A 544 20.36 4.07 -43.16
CA SER A 544 21.40 3.81 -44.14
C SER A 544 21.14 2.50 -44.89
N ALA A 545 20.63 1.47 -44.22
CA ALA A 545 20.26 0.22 -44.88
C ALA A 545 19.06 0.38 -45.82
N PHE A 546 18.04 1.15 -45.44
CA PHE A 546 16.90 1.47 -46.33
C PHE A 546 17.34 2.20 -47.60
N ARG A 547 18.29 3.14 -47.47
CA ARG A 547 18.88 3.86 -48.60
C ARG A 547 19.80 2.96 -49.44
N ALA A 548 20.70 2.20 -48.82
CA ALA A 548 21.62 1.33 -49.53
C ALA A 548 20.90 0.22 -50.32
N ALA A 549 19.76 -0.24 -49.80
CA ALA A 549 18.90 -1.19 -50.47
C ALA A 549 18.00 -0.59 -51.56
N GLY A 550 18.04 0.73 -51.82
CA GLY A 550 17.17 1.40 -52.80
C GLY A 550 15.69 1.39 -52.45
N VAL A 551 15.32 1.12 -51.18
CA VAL A 551 13.91 1.07 -50.75
C VAL A 551 13.33 2.47 -50.64
N LEU A 552 14.14 3.40 -50.12
CA LEU A 552 13.83 4.81 -49.90
C LEU A 552 15.12 5.64 -49.98
N ASP A 553 15.23 6.49 -51.00
CA ASP A 553 16.44 7.29 -51.21
C ASP A 553 16.30 8.72 -50.65
N ASP A 554 15.06 9.22 -50.56
CA ASP A 554 14.75 10.57 -50.09
C ASP A 554 15.03 10.73 -48.58
N ALA A 555 16.06 11.54 -48.27
CA ALA A 555 16.44 11.90 -46.92
C ALA A 555 15.28 12.51 -46.11
N ARG A 556 14.42 13.29 -46.79
CA ARG A 556 13.29 13.96 -46.14
C ARG A 556 12.25 12.94 -45.68
N THR A 557 11.94 11.94 -46.51
CA THR A 557 11.02 10.85 -46.20
C THR A 557 11.57 9.94 -45.11
N LEU A 558 12.85 9.58 -45.15
CA LEU A 558 13.52 8.82 -44.09
C LEU A 558 13.44 9.57 -42.74
N ASN A 559 13.79 10.86 -42.70
CA ASN A 559 13.67 11.66 -41.49
C ASN A 559 12.21 11.78 -41.02
N ARG A 560 11.27 11.93 -41.95
CA ARG A 560 9.83 11.94 -41.62
C ARG A 560 9.41 10.65 -40.93
N LEU A 561 9.85 9.51 -41.45
CA LEU A 561 9.49 8.20 -40.93
C LEU A 561 10.21 7.85 -39.63
N PHE A 562 11.54 7.99 -39.54
CA PHE A 562 12.34 7.49 -38.42
C PHE A 562 12.53 8.50 -37.29
N VAL A 563 12.65 9.79 -37.61
CA VAL A 563 12.91 10.86 -36.63
C VAL A 563 11.61 11.51 -36.19
N ASN A 564 10.80 11.99 -37.15
CA ASN A 564 9.55 12.70 -36.86
C ASN A 564 8.37 11.77 -36.56
N ARG A 565 8.55 10.45 -36.74
CA ARG A 565 7.53 9.41 -36.52
C ARG A 565 6.23 9.65 -37.31
N GLN A 566 6.37 10.24 -38.50
CA GLN A 566 5.28 10.65 -39.38
C GLN A 566 5.21 9.74 -40.61
N GLY A 567 4.10 9.00 -40.73
CA GLY A 567 3.84 8.07 -41.83
C GLY A 567 4.07 6.60 -41.45
N ARG A 568 3.65 5.72 -42.37
CA ARG A 568 3.73 4.26 -42.24
C ARG A 568 4.13 3.64 -43.58
N LEU A 569 4.86 2.54 -43.53
CA LEU A 569 5.21 1.71 -44.69
C LEU A 569 4.11 0.70 -45.01
N PHE A 570 3.33 0.32 -43.99
CA PHE A 570 2.21 -0.60 -44.09
C PHE A 570 0.93 0.01 -43.49
N VAL A 571 -0.16 -0.09 -44.23
CA VAL A 571 -1.52 0.26 -43.81
C VAL A 571 -2.40 -0.95 -44.12
N THR A 572 -3.15 -1.42 -43.13
CA THR A 572 -4.03 -2.59 -43.32
C THR A 572 -5.15 -2.23 -44.29
N SER A 573 -5.65 -3.20 -45.05
CA SER A 573 -6.81 -3.04 -45.94
C SER A 573 -8.08 -2.59 -45.21
N ARG A 574 -8.15 -2.81 -43.88
CA ARG A 574 -9.27 -2.40 -43.01
C ARG A 574 -9.03 -1.07 -42.29
N SER A 575 -7.91 -0.39 -42.55
CA SER A 575 -7.57 0.85 -41.86
C SER A 575 -8.39 2.03 -42.39
N THR A 576 -9.01 2.79 -41.49
CA THR A 576 -9.71 4.05 -41.81
C THR A 576 -8.75 5.25 -41.95
N TRP A 577 -7.44 5.00 -42.02
CA TRP A 577 -6.44 6.05 -42.12
C TRP A 577 -6.53 6.80 -43.45
N ARG A 578 -6.58 8.13 -43.37
CA ARG A 578 -6.70 9.05 -44.52
C ARG A 578 -5.44 9.15 -45.38
N HIS A 579 -4.30 8.70 -44.87
CA HIS A 579 -3.04 8.74 -45.58
C HIS A 579 -2.62 7.32 -45.96
N GLY A 580 -2.38 7.12 -47.26
CA GLY A 580 -1.82 5.88 -47.77
C GLY A 580 -0.44 5.58 -47.19
N ALA A 581 -0.01 4.34 -47.37
CA ALA A 581 1.36 3.95 -47.05
C ALA A 581 2.34 4.78 -47.89
N VAL A 582 3.51 5.08 -47.32
CA VAL A 582 4.60 5.74 -48.06
C VAL A 582 5.02 4.85 -49.23
N ALA A 583 5.24 5.46 -50.40
CA ALA A 583 5.74 4.76 -51.57
C ALA A 583 7.17 4.24 -51.29
N ILE A 584 7.42 2.99 -51.62
CA ILE A 584 8.72 2.33 -51.50
C ILE A 584 8.96 1.47 -52.73
N ASP A 585 10.22 1.16 -53.05
CA ASP A 585 10.54 0.11 -54.01
C ASP A 585 10.40 -1.27 -53.32
N GLU A 586 9.28 -1.93 -53.61
CA GLU A 586 8.91 -3.23 -53.02
C GLU A 586 9.80 -4.37 -53.53
N LEU A 587 10.31 -4.27 -54.76
CA LEU A 587 11.19 -5.27 -55.36
C LEU A 587 12.59 -5.19 -54.74
N ALA A 588 13.12 -3.96 -54.61
CA ALA A 588 14.39 -3.73 -53.93
C ALA A 588 14.30 -4.15 -52.46
N ALA A 589 13.19 -3.84 -51.78
CA ALA A 589 12.93 -4.29 -50.43
C ALA A 589 12.83 -5.81 -50.27
N ALA A 590 12.27 -6.51 -51.25
CA ALA A 590 12.17 -7.97 -51.22
C ALA A 590 13.53 -8.66 -51.43
N ARG A 591 14.47 -8.01 -52.14
CA ARG A 591 15.82 -8.53 -52.44
C ARG A 591 16.83 -8.26 -51.34
N ALA A 592 16.62 -7.24 -50.51
CA ALA A 592 17.51 -6.88 -49.42
C ALA A 592 17.50 -7.93 -48.29
N ASP A 593 18.67 -8.23 -47.73
CA ASP A 593 18.83 -9.16 -46.62
C ASP A 593 18.65 -8.45 -45.27
N TRP A 594 17.41 -8.42 -44.78
CA TRP A 594 17.08 -7.79 -43.51
C TRP A 594 17.52 -8.62 -42.30
N PHE A 595 17.81 -9.93 -42.45
CA PHE A 595 18.37 -10.75 -41.38
C PHE A 595 19.82 -10.38 -41.11
N ALA A 596 20.62 -10.19 -42.17
CA ALA A 596 21.99 -9.72 -42.05
C ALA A 596 22.04 -8.33 -41.38
N LEU A 597 21.09 -7.44 -41.71
CA LEU A 597 20.96 -6.17 -41.02
C LEU A 597 20.65 -6.34 -39.53
N LEU A 598 19.67 -7.18 -39.16
CA LEU A 598 19.34 -7.41 -37.75
C LEU A 598 20.52 -7.98 -36.96
N LEU A 599 21.27 -8.92 -37.52
CA LEU A 599 22.49 -9.45 -36.90
C LEU A 599 23.52 -8.34 -36.69
N ARG A 600 23.76 -7.49 -37.70
CA ARG A 600 24.69 -6.36 -37.57
C ARG A 600 24.24 -5.35 -36.52
N LEU A 601 22.94 -5.04 -36.47
CA LEU A 601 22.39 -4.13 -35.45
C LEU A 601 22.51 -4.73 -34.05
N GLU A 602 22.30 -6.04 -33.91
CA GLU A 602 22.49 -6.76 -32.66
C GLU A 602 23.95 -6.71 -32.19
N GLN A 603 24.91 -6.94 -33.10
CA GLN A 603 26.35 -6.82 -32.81
C GLN A 603 26.73 -5.40 -32.39
N LEU A 604 26.20 -4.38 -33.08
CA LEU A 604 26.42 -2.97 -32.71
C LEU A 604 25.78 -2.65 -31.35
N ALA A 605 24.60 -3.19 -31.05
CA ALA A 605 23.97 -3.01 -29.75
C ALA A 605 24.78 -3.69 -28.64
N ALA A 606 25.26 -4.92 -28.87
CA ALA A 606 26.11 -5.66 -27.93
C ALA A 606 27.41 -4.90 -27.61
N ALA A 607 28.15 -4.44 -28.63
CA ALA A 607 29.36 -3.65 -28.45
C ALA A 607 29.12 -2.37 -27.63
N ARG A 608 27.99 -1.69 -27.85
CA ARG A 608 27.61 -0.51 -27.04
C ARG A 608 27.33 -0.85 -25.59
N VAL A 609 26.73 -2.02 -25.34
CA VAL A 609 26.49 -2.50 -23.97
C VAL A 609 27.82 -2.82 -23.28
N GLU A 610 28.82 -3.35 -24.02
CA GLU A 610 30.18 -3.59 -23.51
C GLU A 610 30.91 -2.27 -23.17
N GLU A 611 30.85 -1.27 -24.06
CA GLU A 611 31.51 0.03 -23.90
C GLU A 611 30.93 0.86 -22.73
N GLY A 612 29.67 0.62 -22.38
CA GLY A 612 28.99 1.29 -21.28
C GLY A 612 27.52 0.90 -21.20
N CYS A 613 27.15 0.12 -20.18
CA CYS A 613 25.79 -0.35 -19.97
C CYS A 613 24.80 0.79 -19.65
N SER A 614 24.23 1.44 -20.68
CA SER A 614 23.01 2.22 -20.51
C SER A 614 21.78 1.31 -20.61
N MET A 615 20.76 1.58 -19.79
CA MET A 615 19.48 0.84 -19.85
C MET A 615 18.91 0.80 -21.28
N ARG A 616 19.07 1.89 -22.03
CA ARG A 616 18.59 1.97 -23.42
C ARG A 616 19.34 1.08 -24.39
N ASP A 617 20.64 0.85 -24.18
CA ASP A 617 21.42 -0.03 -25.04
C ASP A 617 21.05 -1.50 -24.78
N VAL A 618 20.75 -1.87 -23.52
CA VAL A 618 20.25 -3.21 -23.18
C VAL A 618 18.83 -3.44 -23.70
N GLU A 619 17.93 -2.46 -23.55
CA GLU A 619 16.58 -2.50 -24.15
C GLU A 619 16.65 -2.67 -25.67
N ALA A 620 17.58 -1.96 -26.33
CA ALA A 620 17.81 -2.06 -27.77
C ALA A 620 18.28 -3.46 -28.17
N LEU A 621 19.26 -4.02 -27.45
CA LEU A 621 19.75 -5.38 -27.69
C LEU A 621 18.64 -6.42 -27.55
N LEU A 622 17.86 -6.36 -26.46
CA LEU A 622 16.75 -7.28 -26.21
C LEU A 622 15.66 -7.18 -27.29
N ALA A 623 15.31 -5.96 -27.72
CA ALA A 623 14.30 -5.73 -28.73
C ALA A 623 14.76 -6.17 -30.14
N LEU A 624 16.05 -6.04 -30.45
CA LEU A 624 16.67 -6.56 -31.67
C LEU A 624 16.67 -8.10 -31.67
N ARG A 625 17.09 -8.73 -30.56
CA ARG A 625 17.05 -10.19 -30.39
C ARG A 625 15.63 -10.75 -30.48
N ASP A 626 14.66 -10.07 -29.88
CA ASP A 626 13.24 -10.44 -30.01
C ASP A 626 12.78 -10.42 -31.47
N LEU A 627 13.00 -9.31 -32.19
CA LEU A 627 12.57 -9.20 -33.57
C LEU A 627 13.23 -10.28 -34.44
N ARG A 628 14.53 -10.51 -34.24
CA ARG A 628 15.29 -11.56 -34.93
C ARG A 628 14.75 -12.96 -34.61
N LEU A 629 14.49 -13.26 -33.34
CA LEU A 629 13.90 -14.54 -32.91
C LEU A 629 12.52 -14.75 -33.54
N ARG A 630 11.65 -13.73 -33.53
CA ARG A 630 10.34 -13.79 -34.18
C ARG A 630 10.47 -14.06 -35.67
N TRP A 631 11.37 -13.39 -36.36
CA TRP A 631 11.60 -13.63 -37.79
C TRP A 631 12.20 -15.02 -38.06
N SER A 632 13.11 -15.51 -37.24
CA SER A 632 13.64 -16.88 -37.37
C SER A 632 12.56 -17.95 -37.13
N LEU A 633 11.67 -17.74 -36.15
CA LEU A 633 10.51 -18.62 -35.92
C LEU A 633 9.49 -18.54 -37.07
N ASP A 634 9.32 -17.38 -37.69
CA ASP A 634 8.52 -17.24 -38.92
C ASP A 634 9.16 -17.98 -40.11
N ALA A 635 10.49 -18.05 -40.17
CA ALA A 635 11.22 -18.79 -41.20
C ALA A 635 11.24 -20.31 -40.96
N SER A 636 10.93 -20.76 -39.74
CA SER A 636 10.92 -22.17 -39.36
C SER A 636 9.70 -22.93 -39.92
N PRO A 637 9.75 -24.26 -40.04
CA PRO A 637 8.58 -25.10 -40.28
C PRO A 637 7.49 -24.93 -39.21
N GLU A 638 6.24 -25.32 -39.52
CA GLU A 638 5.11 -25.22 -38.57
C GLU A 638 5.26 -26.17 -37.39
N GLU A 639 5.77 -27.37 -37.67
CA GLU A 639 6.18 -28.37 -36.70
C GLU A 639 7.68 -28.58 -36.82
N VAL A 640 8.36 -28.54 -35.69
CA VAL A 640 9.81 -28.72 -35.60
C VAL A 640 10.07 -29.81 -34.57
N GLU A 641 11.23 -30.46 -34.66
CA GLU A 641 11.68 -31.39 -33.61
C GLU A 641 11.50 -30.78 -32.20
N PRO A 642 11.20 -31.62 -31.18
CA PRO A 642 11.17 -31.18 -29.80
C PRO A 642 12.38 -30.34 -29.45
N SER A 643 12.18 -29.27 -28.67
CA SER A 643 13.31 -28.42 -28.26
C SER A 643 14.40 -29.26 -27.61
N SER A 644 15.65 -28.86 -27.85
CA SER A 644 16.82 -29.57 -27.38
C SER A 644 16.75 -29.81 -25.88
N ARG A 645 17.50 -30.81 -25.42
CA ARG A 645 17.69 -31.05 -23.98
C ARG A 645 18.17 -29.78 -23.27
N GLU A 646 19.00 -28.97 -23.93
CA GLU A 646 19.51 -27.70 -23.42
C GLU A 646 18.40 -26.66 -23.19
N VAL A 647 17.54 -26.40 -24.19
CA VAL A 647 16.42 -25.46 -24.02
C VAL A 647 15.47 -25.91 -22.91
N ARG A 648 15.19 -27.21 -22.78
CA ARG A 648 14.33 -27.75 -21.70
C ARG A 648 14.97 -27.60 -20.32
N GLN A 649 16.28 -27.80 -20.20
CA GLN A 649 17.01 -27.60 -18.96
C GLN A 649 17.05 -26.12 -18.57
N LEU A 650 17.33 -25.23 -19.53
CA LEU A 650 17.32 -23.78 -19.31
C LEU A 650 15.92 -23.25 -18.97
N ALA A 651 14.86 -23.78 -19.59
CA ALA A 651 13.48 -23.43 -19.26
C ALA A 651 13.11 -23.77 -17.81
N ARG A 652 13.54 -24.94 -17.32
CA ARG A 652 13.36 -25.33 -15.91
C ARG A 652 14.16 -24.42 -14.97
N ALA A 653 15.43 -24.18 -15.29
CA ALA A 653 16.31 -23.31 -14.50
C ALA A 653 15.79 -21.86 -14.43
N ALA A 654 15.17 -21.37 -15.51
CA ALA A 654 14.57 -20.04 -15.57
C ALA A 654 13.21 -19.93 -14.84
N GLY A 655 12.65 -21.03 -14.33
CA GLY A 655 11.35 -21.03 -13.66
C GLY A 655 10.15 -20.86 -14.60
N THR A 656 10.26 -21.39 -15.83
CA THR A 656 9.16 -21.30 -16.81
C THR A 656 7.91 -22.03 -16.30
N PRO A 657 6.68 -21.50 -16.51
CA PRO A 657 5.44 -22.21 -16.17
C PRO A 657 5.37 -23.62 -16.76
N GLU A 658 4.88 -24.59 -15.98
CA GLU A 658 4.80 -26.00 -16.36
C GLU A 658 3.98 -26.22 -17.65
N GLU A 659 2.94 -25.42 -17.85
CA GLU A 659 2.15 -25.41 -19.09
C GLU A 659 2.98 -25.11 -20.34
N ILE A 660 3.90 -24.14 -20.26
CA ILE A 660 4.77 -23.78 -21.38
C ILE A 660 5.84 -24.87 -21.55
N GLN A 661 6.40 -25.37 -20.44
CA GLN A 661 7.37 -26.47 -20.46
C GLN A 661 6.81 -27.74 -21.12
N SER A 662 5.58 -28.12 -20.81
CA SER A 662 4.93 -29.30 -21.40
C SER A 662 4.73 -29.15 -22.91
N ARG A 663 4.30 -27.97 -23.38
CA ARG A 663 4.12 -27.69 -24.83
C ARG A 663 5.43 -27.72 -25.62
N ILE A 664 6.56 -27.31 -25.02
CA ILE A 664 7.87 -27.38 -25.68
C ILE A 664 8.57 -28.74 -25.53
N ALA A 665 8.11 -29.59 -24.61
CA ALA A 665 8.63 -30.94 -24.46
C ALA A 665 8.17 -31.89 -25.58
N GLY A 666 7.08 -31.53 -26.28
CA GLY A 666 6.39 -32.38 -27.24
C GLY A 666 5.30 -33.21 -26.56
N GLY A 667 4.29 -33.63 -27.34
CA GLY A 667 3.26 -34.53 -26.86
C GLY A 667 3.80 -35.94 -26.59
N PRO A 668 3.14 -36.76 -25.75
CA PRO A 668 3.47 -38.17 -25.61
C PRO A 668 3.41 -38.85 -26.99
N GLY A 669 4.53 -39.41 -27.45
CA GLY A 669 4.66 -40.02 -28.78
C GLY A 669 5.65 -39.34 -29.74
N GLY A 670 6.39 -38.30 -29.29
CA GLY A 670 7.42 -37.66 -30.12
C GLY A 670 6.87 -36.71 -31.18
N ALA A 671 5.60 -36.27 -31.05
CA ALA A 671 5.03 -35.24 -31.91
C ALA A 671 5.85 -33.94 -31.81
N GLY A 672 6.16 -33.35 -32.96
CA GLY A 672 6.93 -32.12 -33.06
C GLY A 672 6.32 -30.97 -32.25
N VAL A 673 7.16 -30.02 -31.85
CA VAL A 673 6.74 -28.81 -31.15
C VAL A 673 6.24 -27.81 -32.19
N THR A 674 5.05 -27.26 -31.96
CA THR A 674 4.49 -26.25 -32.86
C THR A 674 5.27 -24.93 -32.76
N ARG A 675 5.35 -24.21 -33.89
CA ARG A 675 5.87 -22.84 -33.95
C ARG A 675 5.18 -21.90 -32.95
N ALA A 676 3.89 -22.12 -32.67
CA ALA A 676 3.12 -21.35 -31.70
C ALA A 676 3.66 -21.54 -30.27
N ALA A 677 3.94 -22.77 -29.85
CA ALA A 677 4.52 -23.06 -28.53
C ALA A 677 5.89 -22.39 -28.34
N ARG A 678 6.76 -22.42 -29.36
CA ARG A 678 8.06 -21.72 -29.31
C ARG A 678 7.89 -20.19 -29.23
N ARG A 679 6.89 -19.62 -29.90
CA ARG A 679 6.58 -18.18 -29.78
C ARG A 679 6.05 -17.82 -28.39
N ASP A 680 5.24 -18.67 -27.78
CA ASP A 680 4.73 -18.42 -26.42
C ASP A 680 5.87 -18.46 -25.40
N MET A 681 6.80 -19.40 -25.53
CA MET A 681 8.04 -19.40 -24.75
C MET A 681 8.86 -18.13 -24.97
N ALA A 682 9.12 -17.75 -26.23
CA ALA A 682 9.89 -16.54 -26.55
C ALA A 682 9.27 -15.27 -25.93
N ARG A 683 7.93 -15.14 -26.00
CA ARG A 683 7.19 -14.03 -25.39
C ARG A 683 7.30 -14.04 -23.88
N TRP A 684 7.20 -15.21 -23.25
CA TRP A 684 7.35 -15.34 -21.80
C TRP A 684 8.75 -14.91 -21.36
N VAL A 685 9.80 -15.44 -21.99
CA VAL A 685 11.21 -15.09 -21.70
C VAL A 685 11.44 -13.59 -21.81
N LEU A 686 10.93 -12.96 -22.86
CA LEU A 686 11.05 -11.51 -23.06
C LEU A 686 10.27 -10.71 -22.03
N GLY A 687 9.05 -11.15 -21.69
CA GLY A 687 8.25 -10.53 -20.65
C GLY A 687 9.00 -10.50 -19.31
N GLU A 688 9.62 -11.62 -18.95
CA GLU A 688 10.44 -11.73 -17.75
C GLU A 688 11.71 -10.88 -17.81
N LEU A 689 12.45 -10.89 -18.93
CA LEU A 689 13.64 -10.05 -19.10
C LEU A 689 13.30 -8.55 -18.98
N PHE A 690 12.22 -8.09 -19.61
CA PHE A 690 11.77 -6.70 -19.47
C PHE A 690 11.23 -6.36 -18.09
N ALA A 691 10.68 -7.33 -17.35
CA ALA A 691 10.25 -7.15 -15.97
C ALA A 691 11.45 -6.97 -15.02
N LEU A 692 12.54 -7.72 -15.23
CA LEU A 692 13.74 -7.67 -14.41
C LEU A 692 14.67 -6.49 -14.77
N LEU A 693 14.61 -6.01 -16.02
CA LEU A 693 15.54 -5.00 -16.53
C LEU A 693 15.56 -3.69 -15.71
N PRO A 694 14.42 -3.09 -15.31
CA PRO A 694 14.43 -1.89 -14.47
C PRO A 694 15.10 -2.10 -13.12
N GLU A 695 15.03 -3.30 -12.56
CA GLU A 695 15.70 -3.63 -11.31
C GLU A 695 17.20 -3.84 -11.50
N ALA A 696 17.61 -4.56 -12.56
CA ALA A 696 19.00 -4.84 -12.89
C ALA A 696 19.79 -3.59 -13.36
N THR A 697 19.11 -2.60 -13.96
CA THR A 697 19.76 -1.39 -14.51
C THR A 697 19.57 -0.15 -13.64
N GLN A 698 18.93 -0.27 -12.48
CA GLN A 698 18.85 0.82 -11.51
C GLN A 698 20.26 1.21 -11.07
N PRO A 699 20.71 2.47 -11.21
CA PRO A 699 22.07 2.86 -10.84
C PRO A 699 22.26 2.88 -9.33
N THR A 700 21.17 3.05 -8.59
CA THR A 700 21.15 3.07 -7.14
C THR A 700 20.08 2.14 -6.62
N TRP A 701 20.46 1.31 -5.66
CA TRP A 701 19.56 0.44 -4.92
C TRP A 701 19.56 0.87 -3.45
N THR A 702 18.45 0.67 -2.74
CA THR A 702 18.31 1.12 -1.36
C THR A 702 17.70 0.04 -0.48
N ALA A 703 18.47 -0.49 0.48
CA ALA A 703 17.96 -1.31 1.57
C ALA A 703 17.48 -0.43 2.70
N ARG A 704 16.33 -0.76 3.29
CA ARG A 704 15.84 -0.09 4.50
C ARG A 704 15.61 -1.11 5.61
N HIS A 705 16.14 -0.81 6.78
CA HIS A 705 15.89 -1.55 8.01
C HIS A 705 15.28 -0.60 9.02
N SER A 706 14.23 -1.02 9.71
CA SER A 706 13.57 -0.20 10.72
C SER A 706 13.59 -0.89 12.08
N PHE A 707 14.09 -0.20 13.09
CA PHE A 707 14.12 -0.66 14.47
C PHE A 707 13.31 0.29 15.32
N THR A 708 12.26 -0.19 15.95
CA THR A 708 11.48 0.66 16.84
C THR A 708 12.00 0.52 18.26
N ARG A 709 12.54 1.61 18.82
CA ARG A 709 12.92 1.67 20.23
C ARG A 709 11.68 2.04 21.05
N LEU A 710 11.47 1.35 22.17
CA LEU A 710 10.26 1.46 22.96
C LEU A 710 10.55 2.17 24.28
N ARG A 711 9.74 3.20 24.59
CA ARG A 711 9.67 3.91 25.88
C ARG A 711 10.99 4.00 26.66
N SER A 712 11.85 4.90 26.20
CA SER A 712 12.96 5.52 26.94
C SER A 712 13.68 6.44 25.94
N ILE A 713 12.91 7.29 25.27
CA ILE A 713 13.44 8.15 24.23
C ILE A 713 14.02 9.35 24.95
N GLY A 714 15.34 9.38 25.10
CA GLY A 714 16.01 10.62 25.48
C GLY A 714 15.99 11.58 24.31
N LEU A 715 14.81 12.08 23.90
CA LEU A 715 14.72 13.23 23.03
C LEU A 715 15.18 14.43 23.86
N LEU A 716 16.35 14.96 23.53
CA LEU A 716 16.92 16.10 24.22
C LEU A 716 16.65 17.36 23.43
N TYR A 717 16.12 18.35 24.15
CA TYR A 717 16.18 19.74 23.76
C TYR A 717 17.56 20.29 24.18
N VAL A 718 18.36 20.73 23.22
CA VAL A 718 19.71 21.26 23.46
C VAL A 718 19.79 22.69 22.91
N PRO A 719 19.98 23.72 23.76
CA PRO A 719 20.14 25.09 23.30
C PRO A 719 21.43 25.22 22.47
N LYS A 720 21.47 26.17 21.53
CA LYS A 720 22.68 26.43 20.75
C LYS A 720 23.66 27.28 21.55
N ASP A 721 24.94 26.94 21.49
CA ASP A 721 26.01 27.67 22.20
C ASP A 721 26.38 29.02 21.57
N ARG A 722 25.59 29.53 20.60
CA ARG A 722 25.86 30.80 19.92
C ARG A 722 24.99 31.91 20.49
N PRO A 723 25.53 33.14 20.64
CA PRO A 723 24.74 34.28 21.09
C PRO A 723 23.56 34.51 20.15
N TRP A 724 22.41 34.79 20.74
CA TRP A 724 21.16 35.03 20.04
C TRP A 724 20.72 36.47 20.25
N ARG A 725 20.64 37.22 19.15
CA ARG A 725 20.03 38.55 19.14
C ARG A 725 18.51 38.40 19.13
N VAL A 726 17.86 38.75 20.23
CA VAL A 726 16.41 38.62 20.37
C VAL A 726 15.73 39.57 19.38
N PRO A 727 14.79 39.12 18.55
CA PRO A 727 14.07 40.01 17.65
C PRO A 727 13.29 41.07 18.43
N GLN A 728 13.44 42.35 18.04
CA GLN A 728 12.75 43.48 18.67
C GLN A 728 11.23 43.26 18.84
N ARG A 729 10.59 42.72 17.80
CA ARG A 729 9.16 42.34 17.81
C ARG A 729 8.74 41.39 18.93
N TYR A 730 9.66 40.64 19.54
CA TYR A 730 9.34 39.76 20.67
C TYR A 730 9.19 40.56 21.97
N LEU A 731 9.97 41.64 22.12
CA LEU A 731 9.88 42.56 23.25
C LEU A 731 8.58 43.38 23.18
N GLU A 732 8.13 43.71 21.96
CA GLU A 732 6.92 44.49 21.69
C GLU A 732 5.63 43.66 21.66
N ALA A 733 5.73 42.33 21.70
CA ALA A 733 4.58 41.45 21.59
C ALA A 733 3.64 41.54 22.82
N GLN A 734 2.33 41.51 22.57
CA GLN A 734 1.29 41.46 23.62
C GLN A 734 0.86 40.04 24.02
N GLY A 735 1.63 39.01 23.65
CA GLY A 735 1.34 37.61 23.97
C GLY A 735 2.39 36.94 24.86
N PRO A 736 2.31 35.61 25.06
CA PRO A 736 3.16 34.86 26.01
C PRO A 736 4.67 35.05 25.81
N ILE A 737 5.12 35.28 24.57
CA ILE A 737 6.54 35.55 24.28
C ILE A 737 6.97 36.96 24.75
N GLY A 738 6.08 37.94 24.69
CA GLY A 738 6.31 39.28 25.22
C GLY A 738 6.21 39.31 26.75
N ASP A 739 5.35 38.48 27.33
CA ASP A 739 5.34 38.25 28.78
C ASP A 739 6.67 37.67 29.25
N ALA A 740 7.22 36.69 28.52
CA ALA A 740 8.53 36.12 28.83
C ALA A 740 9.66 37.18 28.77
N ALA A 741 9.60 38.09 27.80
CA ALA A 741 10.54 39.21 27.71
C ALA A 741 10.40 40.17 28.90
N ARG A 742 9.17 40.58 29.26
CA ARG A 742 8.90 41.48 30.40
C ARG A 742 9.31 40.88 31.75
N LEU A 743 9.20 39.56 31.89
CA LEU A 743 9.65 38.81 33.06
C LEU A 743 11.17 38.60 33.11
N GLY A 744 11.93 39.15 32.14
CA GLY A 744 13.39 39.00 32.09
C GLY A 744 13.86 37.59 31.72
N LEU A 745 12.97 36.72 31.23
CA LEU A 745 13.31 35.33 30.92
C LEU A 745 14.21 35.22 29.70
N LEU A 746 14.11 36.17 28.78
CA LEU A 746 14.97 36.28 27.60
C LEU A 746 16.22 37.14 27.86
N GLY A 747 16.67 37.24 29.12
CA GLY A 747 17.88 37.95 29.55
C GLY A 747 17.66 39.36 30.08
N ASP A 748 18.68 39.90 30.75
CA ASP A 748 18.64 41.23 31.35
C ASP A 748 18.78 42.30 30.26
N THR A 749 17.71 43.02 29.98
CA THR A 749 17.66 44.10 28.97
C THR A 749 18.41 45.37 29.41
N ALA A 750 19.16 45.33 30.50
CA ALA A 750 19.67 46.51 31.20
C ALA A 750 21.12 46.89 30.84
N GLY A 751 21.76 46.21 29.87
CA GLY A 751 23.23 46.26 29.71
C GLY A 751 23.81 46.92 28.46
N GLU A 752 23.05 47.18 27.39
CA GLU A 752 23.63 47.67 26.13
C GLU A 752 22.80 48.81 25.54
N GLU A 753 23.48 49.78 24.93
CA GLU A 753 22.97 51.04 24.34
C GLU A 753 21.47 51.06 24.04
N ALA A 754 20.76 52.04 24.61
CA ALA A 754 19.33 52.27 24.41
C ALA A 754 18.99 52.26 22.90
N GLY A 755 18.38 51.17 22.43
CA GLY A 755 17.98 50.97 21.03
C GLY A 755 18.52 49.72 20.33
N SER A 756 19.49 49.00 20.92
CA SER A 756 19.99 47.74 20.36
C SER A 756 19.24 46.52 20.92
N PRO A 757 18.82 45.55 20.08
CA PRO A 757 18.16 44.33 20.54
C PRO A 757 19.12 43.49 21.41
N PRO A 758 18.67 42.96 22.56
CA PRO A 758 19.53 42.28 23.51
C PRO A 758 20.13 41.01 22.89
N VAL A 759 21.43 40.82 23.12
CA VAL A 759 22.16 39.61 22.73
C VAL A 759 22.30 38.72 23.95
N ILE A 760 21.76 37.51 23.89
CA ILE A 760 21.71 36.60 25.03
C ILE A 760 22.30 35.23 24.70
N SER A 761 22.76 34.51 25.73
CA SER A 761 23.15 33.12 25.63
C SER A 761 21.92 32.21 25.74
N PRO A 762 21.57 31.42 24.70
CA PRO A 762 20.49 30.44 24.75
C PRO A 762 20.58 29.46 25.92
N THR A 763 21.79 29.05 26.28
CA THR A 763 22.05 28.11 27.38
C THR A 763 21.71 28.74 28.73
N VAL A 764 22.20 29.95 28.99
CA VAL A 764 21.89 30.70 30.23
C VAL A 764 20.39 31.00 30.32
N CYS A 765 19.76 31.34 29.20
CA CYS A 765 18.32 31.58 29.12
C CYS A 765 17.51 30.31 29.48
N LEU A 766 17.90 29.14 28.97
CA LEU A 766 17.28 27.87 29.35
C LEU A 766 17.49 27.54 30.83
N GLU A 767 18.69 27.76 31.38
CA GLU A 767 18.96 27.53 32.81
C GLU A 767 18.10 28.44 33.71
N LYS A 768 17.96 29.73 33.35
CA LYS A 768 17.05 30.68 34.03
C LYS A 768 15.59 30.22 33.95
N LEU A 769 15.17 29.62 32.84
CA LEU A 769 13.81 29.09 32.67
C LEU A 769 13.59 27.83 33.52
N LEU A 770 14.57 26.93 33.57
CA LEU A 770 14.49 25.67 34.33
C LEU A 770 14.65 25.84 35.84
N SER A 771 15.25 26.94 36.31
CA SER A 771 15.36 27.25 37.74
C SER A 771 14.05 27.72 38.37
N ARG A 772 13.02 28.00 37.54
CA ARG A 772 11.69 28.40 38.03
C ARG A 772 10.96 27.19 38.65
N PRO A 773 10.16 27.42 39.71
CA PRO A 773 9.38 26.36 40.35
C PRO A 773 8.27 25.83 39.45
N VAL A 774 7.78 26.63 38.49
CA VAL A 774 6.74 26.24 37.53
C VAL A 774 7.11 26.77 36.15
N LEU A 775 7.10 25.88 35.16
CA LEU A 775 7.17 26.24 33.74
C LEU A 775 5.77 26.67 33.30
N ASP A 776 5.56 27.98 33.22
CA ASP A 776 4.31 28.60 32.74
C ASP A 776 4.28 28.70 31.20
N LEU A 777 3.15 29.14 30.64
CA LEU A 777 2.98 29.28 29.19
C LEU A 777 4.01 30.24 28.57
N ALA A 778 4.38 31.31 29.28
CA ALA A 778 5.41 32.25 28.84
C ALA A 778 6.79 31.57 28.73
N SER A 779 7.16 30.76 29.74
CA SER A 779 8.38 29.96 29.76
C SER A 779 8.42 28.96 28.61
N ALA A 780 7.30 28.27 28.34
CA ALA A 780 7.18 27.32 27.24
C ALA A 780 7.33 28.00 25.86
N HIS A 781 6.69 29.16 25.68
CA HIS A 781 6.83 29.95 24.47
C HIS A 781 8.24 30.50 24.29
N ALA A 782 8.91 30.92 25.37
CA ALA A 782 10.31 31.31 25.33
C ALA A 782 11.21 30.16 24.88
N MET A 783 11.09 28.98 25.50
CA MET A 783 11.82 27.77 25.10
C MET A 783 11.62 27.43 23.63
N ARG A 784 10.39 27.54 23.10
CA ARG A 784 10.13 27.31 21.68
C ARG A 784 10.88 28.29 20.75
N GLN A 785 11.15 29.51 21.20
CA GLN A 785 11.81 30.55 20.38
C GLN A 785 13.33 30.58 20.53
N ILE A 786 13.86 30.13 21.67
CA ILE A 786 15.31 30.06 21.90
C ILE A 786 15.95 29.18 20.81
N PRO A 787 17.04 29.60 20.17
CA PRO A 787 17.74 28.76 19.20
C PRO A 787 18.19 27.44 19.84
N HIS A 788 17.69 26.32 19.31
CA HIS A 788 17.98 24.99 19.82
C HIS A 788 18.14 23.96 18.70
N ASP A 789 18.64 22.79 19.07
CA ASP A 789 18.65 21.57 18.28
C ASP A 789 18.01 20.43 19.08
N TRP A 790 17.44 19.48 18.34
CA TRP A 790 16.87 18.27 18.90
C TRP A 790 17.88 17.14 18.77
N TYR A 791 18.09 16.36 19.83
CA TYR A 791 18.98 15.20 19.83
C TYR A 791 18.23 13.95 20.27
N LEU A 792 18.65 12.80 19.77
CA LEU A 792 18.15 11.49 20.18
C LEU A 792 19.24 10.74 20.96
N ALA A 793 19.07 10.55 22.27
CA ALA A 793 19.90 9.65 23.08
C ALA A 793 19.46 8.20 22.87
N SER A 794 20.00 7.59 21.82
CA SER A 794 19.67 6.21 21.50
C SER A 794 20.62 5.19 22.16
N GLY A 795 21.84 5.61 22.53
CA GLY A 795 22.92 4.69 22.95
C GLY A 795 23.41 3.74 21.85
N LEU A 796 22.74 3.73 20.68
CA LEU A 796 22.98 2.84 19.55
C LEU A 796 23.64 3.56 18.36
N VAL A 797 23.68 4.90 18.38
CA VAL A 797 23.82 5.70 17.16
C VAL A 797 24.83 6.86 17.27
N GLY A 798 25.27 7.27 18.46
CA GLY A 798 26.26 8.36 18.57
C GLY A 798 27.69 7.89 18.28
N ALA A 799 28.58 8.82 17.93
CA ALA A 799 30.01 8.56 17.99
C ALA A 799 30.36 8.07 19.41
N PRO A 800 31.16 7.00 19.57
CA PRO A 800 31.55 6.53 20.90
C PRO A 800 32.12 7.70 21.71
N GLY A 801 31.46 8.04 22.83
CA GLY A 801 31.90 9.12 23.71
C GLY A 801 31.28 10.50 23.48
N GLU A 802 30.41 10.73 22.47
CA GLU A 802 29.70 12.00 22.39
C GLU A 802 28.66 12.12 23.51
N VAL A 803 28.87 13.10 24.39
CA VAL A 803 28.01 13.43 25.53
C VAL A 803 27.46 14.83 25.34
N ARG A 804 26.13 15.00 25.47
CA ARG A 804 25.47 16.31 25.43
C ARG A 804 24.64 16.53 26.69
N SER A 805 24.68 17.77 27.18
CA SER A 805 23.79 18.24 28.23
C SER A 805 22.53 18.84 27.60
N GLY A 806 21.35 18.38 28.00
CA GLY A 806 20.09 18.87 27.45
C GLY A 806 18.89 18.53 28.33
N LEU A 807 17.75 19.16 28.03
CA LEU A 807 16.50 18.88 28.70
C LEU A 807 15.83 17.64 28.09
N VAL A 808 15.55 16.63 28.91
CA VAL A 808 14.84 15.41 28.50
C VAL A 808 13.33 15.62 28.59
N LEU A 809 12.64 15.67 27.45
CA LEU A 809 11.21 16.04 27.40
C LEU A 809 10.27 15.04 28.08
N GLU A 810 10.60 13.73 28.14
CA GLU A 810 9.77 12.73 28.85
C GLU A 810 9.56 13.07 30.34
N GLN A 811 10.36 13.98 30.90
CA GLN A 811 10.33 14.38 32.31
C GLN A 811 9.75 15.77 32.56
N CYS A 812 9.31 16.47 31.51
CA CYS A 812 8.86 17.85 31.60
C CYS A 812 7.45 18.06 31.01
N PRO A 813 6.40 17.35 31.47
CA PRO A 813 5.05 17.90 31.32
C PRO A 813 5.03 19.25 32.04
N LEU A 814 4.47 20.28 31.41
CA LEU A 814 4.24 21.60 32.01
C LEU A 814 3.71 21.41 33.44
N GLY A 815 4.43 21.96 34.44
CA GLY A 815 4.01 21.95 35.84
C GLY A 815 4.78 21.07 36.84
N ARG A 816 5.92 20.44 36.48
CA ARG A 816 6.81 19.80 37.49
C ARG A 816 8.14 20.52 37.65
N ALA A 817 8.40 21.02 38.85
CA ALA A 817 9.71 21.53 39.29
C ALA A 817 10.78 20.42 39.27
N GLY A 818 12.02 20.76 38.89
CA GLY A 818 13.19 19.89 39.07
C GLY A 818 13.76 19.20 37.82
N ALA A 819 13.35 19.61 36.61
CA ALA A 819 13.95 19.11 35.37
C ALA A 819 15.30 19.79 35.10
N GLY A 820 16.37 19.27 35.70
CA GLY A 820 17.74 19.69 35.38
C GLY A 820 18.18 19.21 34.00
N LEU A 821 19.17 19.90 33.41
CA LEU A 821 19.87 19.41 32.23
C LEU A 821 20.52 18.06 32.56
N LYS A 822 20.33 17.07 31.68
CA LYS A 822 20.92 15.74 31.83
C LYS A 822 22.01 15.53 30.81
N LEU A 823 23.13 14.98 31.28
CA LEU A 823 24.16 14.43 30.41
C LEU A 823 23.66 13.12 29.82
N ALA A 824 23.62 13.05 28.49
CA ALA A 824 23.30 11.83 27.76
C ALA A 824 24.46 11.48 26.81
N ALA A 825 24.92 10.23 26.88
CA ALA A 825 25.93 9.68 25.99
C ALA A 825 25.27 9.00 24.76
N GLY A 826 26.00 8.91 23.65
CA GLY A 826 25.53 8.21 22.45
C GLY A 826 24.33 8.90 21.80
N VAL A 827 24.38 10.23 21.75
CA VAL A 827 23.35 11.09 21.17
C VAL A 827 23.57 11.31 19.68
N ALA A 828 22.50 11.56 18.96
CA ALA A 828 22.55 11.93 17.54
C ALA A 828 21.65 13.12 17.26
N ARG A 829 22.16 14.15 16.58
CA ARG A 829 21.40 15.36 16.27
C ARG A 829 20.33 15.06 15.20
N LEU A 830 19.13 15.56 15.39
CA LEU A 830 18.04 15.49 14.43
C LEU A 830 18.19 16.63 13.40
N ILE A 831 18.53 16.25 12.17
CA ILE A 831 18.65 17.16 11.03
C ILE A 831 17.31 17.23 10.31
N GLY A 832 16.91 18.41 9.84
CA GLY A 832 15.73 18.53 9.00
C GLY A 832 15.29 19.99 8.81
N PRO A 833 14.44 20.25 7.82
CA PRO A 833 13.85 21.58 7.62
C PRO A 833 13.02 21.96 8.86
N GLY A 834 13.00 23.26 9.18
CA GLY A 834 12.32 23.78 10.38
C GLY A 834 10.85 23.36 10.52
N VAL A 835 10.14 23.15 9.40
CA VAL A 835 8.75 22.64 9.39
C VAL A 835 8.59 21.28 10.07
N ARG A 836 9.62 20.41 10.00
CA ARG A 836 9.60 19.10 10.68
C ARG A 836 9.92 19.22 12.17
N LYS A 837 10.78 20.18 12.55
CA LYS A 837 11.11 20.50 13.94
C LYS A 837 9.94 21.18 14.67
N ALA A 838 9.14 21.99 13.96
CA ALA A 838 8.00 22.69 14.52
C ALA A 838 6.97 21.77 15.21
N GLY A 839 6.85 20.51 14.79
CA GLY A 839 6.00 19.52 15.49
C GLY A 839 6.55 19.10 16.85
N LEU A 840 7.88 19.01 16.99
CA LEU A 840 8.56 18.75 18.26
C LEU A 840 8.54 19.99 19.16
N ASP A 841 8.73 21.18 18.59
CA ASP A 841 8.70 22.44 19.33
C ASP A 841 7.32 22.70 19.96
N ARG A 842 6.24 22.19 19.35
CA ARG A 842 4.89 22.27 19.91
C ARG A 842 4.73 21.42 21.18
N MET A 843 5.46 20.32 21.32
CA MET A 843 5.43 19.51 22.54
C MET A 843 5.93 20.27 23.77
N ILE A 844 6.74 21.31 23.58
CA ILE A 844 7.19 22.19 24.68
C ILE A 844 6.01 23.02 25.22
N VAL A 845 5.11 23.44 24.34
CA VAL A 845 4.05 24.42 24.63
C VAL A 845 2.74 23.74 25.00
N ASP A 846 2.45 22.58 24.44
CA ASP A 846 1.17 21.90 24.59
C ASP A 846 1.35 20.54 25.30
N PRO A 847 0.86 20.39 26.54
CA PRO A 847 0.97 19.14 27.29
C PRO A 847 0.07 18.03 26.72
N GLY A 848 -0.89 18.37 25.86
CA GLY A 848 -1.70 17.43 25.10
C GLY A 848 -0.98 16.81 23.89
N ILE A 849 0.25 17.27 23.59
CA ILE A 849 1.07 16.72 22.51
C ILE A 849 2.14 15.80 23.08
N GLY A 850 1.94 14.50 22.93
CA GLY A 850 2.89 13.46 23.34
C GLY A 850 3.82 13.01 22.21
N LEU A 851 4.92 12.34 22.58
CA LEU A 851 5.73 11.56 21.65
C LEU A 851 5.44 10.07 21.86
N GLY A 852 5.07 9.38 20.79
CA GLY A 852 5.00 7.93 20.77
C GLY A 852 6.37 7.29 20.55
N ASP A 853 6.38 5.98 20.26
CA ASP A 853 7.64 5.24 20.12
C ASP A 853 8.43 5.59 18.85
N VAL A 854 9.71 5.93 19.03
CA VAL A 854 10.60 6.33 17.93
C VAL A 854 11.11 5.13 17.15
N THR A 855 10.99 5.20 15.83
CA THR A 855 11.54 4.20 14.92
C THR A 855 12.83 4.71 14.29
N LEU A 856 13.96 4.06 14.57
CA LEU A 856 15.19 4.24 13.80
C LEU A 856 15.03 3.56 12.45
N VAL A 857 15.35 4.25 11.37
CA VAL A 857 15.31 3.71 10.00
C VAL A 857 16.70 3.87 9.38
N LEU A 858 17.40 2.75 9.22
CA LEU A 858 18.68 2.68 8.53
C LEU A 858 18.40 2.52 7.04
N GLU A 859 18.86 3.46 6.24
CA GLU A 859 18.75 3.47 4.79
C GLU A 859 20.15 3.30 4.20
N TRP A 860 20.41 2.12 3.64
CA TRP A 860 21.66 1.77 2.99
C TRP A 860 21.51 1.94 1.49
N ARG A 861 22.40 2.69 0.87
CA ARG A 861 22.44 2.94 -0.56
C ARG A 861 23.60 2.20 -1.16
N PHE A 862 23.33 1.58 -2.30
CA PHE A 862 24.29 0.82 -3.07
C PHE A 862 24.31 1.38 -4.48
N ARG A 863 25.50 1.55 -5.04
CA ARG A 863 25.68 1.68 -6.49
C ARG A 863 25.59 0.30 -7.08
N GLN A 864 24.78 0.16 -8.11
CA GLN A 864 24.67 -1.08 -8.83
C GLN A 864 25.29 -0.90 -10.21
N SER A 865 26.21 -1.79 -10.55
CA SER A 865 26.79 -1.90 -11.88
C SER A 865 26.32 -3.17 -12.55
N PHE A 866 25.85 -3.01 -13.78
CA PHE A 866 25.40 -4.07 -14.66
C PHE A 866 26.42 -4.22 -15.78
N ARG A 867 26.86 -5.45 -16.07
CA ARG A 867 27.73 -5.78 -17.20
C ARG A 867 27.22 -7.01 -17.92
N ILE A 868 27.35 -7.01 -19.24
CA ILE A 868 27.12 -8.18 -20.10
C ILE A 868 28.47 -8.63 -20.64
N ASP A 869 28.76 -9.92 -20.51
CA ASP A 869 29.77 -10.64 -21.29
C ASP A 869 29.03 -11.27 -22.50
N PRO A 870 29.15 -10.66 -23.69
CA PRO A 870 28.38 -11.10 -24.86
C PRO A 870 28.90 -12.39 -25.47
N GLU A 871 30.19 -12.69 -25.32
CA GLU A 871 30.78 -13.94 -25.81
C GLU A 871 30.22 -15.13 -25.03
N ARG A 872 30.07 -14.97 -23.71
CA ARG A 872 29.54 -16.02 -22.83
C ARG A 872 28.03 -15.90 -22.59
N ASN A 873 27.37 -14.89 -23.15
CA ASN A 873 26.00 -14.48 -22.82
C ASN A 873 25.77 -14.44 -21.29
N ARG A 874 26.79 -14.01 -20.53
CA ARG A 874 26.79 -14.03 -19.06
C ARG A 874 26.61 -12.63 -18.50
N TYR A 875 25.87 -12.54 -17.41
CA TYR A 875 25.62 -11.28 -16.73
C TYR A 875 26.36 -11.23 -15.41
N THR A 876 26.91 -10.06 -15.12
CA THR A 876 27.33 -9.73 -13.77
C THR A 876 26.57 -8.51 -13.28
N LEU A 877 25.90 -8.68 -12.15
CA LEU A 877 25.33 -7.60 -11.39
C LEU A 877 26.13 -7.47 -10.11
N GLU A 878 26.80 -6.35 -9.95
CA GLU A 878 27.56 -6.04 -8.75
C GLU A 878 26.89 -4.89 -8.02
N ARG A 879 26.75 -5.03 -6.70
CA ARG A 879 26.29 -3.95 -5.83
C ARG A 879 27.43 -3.55 -4.91
N HIS A 880 27.81 -2.29 -5.00
CA HIS A 880 28.86 -1.68 -4.21
C HIS A 880 28.19 -0.74 -3.21
N PHE A 881 28.56 -0.83 -1.94
CA PHE A 881 28.06 0.11 -0.93
C PHE A 881 28.43 1.55 -1.33
N ASP A 882 27.45 2.46 -1.27
CA ASP A 882 27.63 3.87 -1.61
C ASP A 882 27.54 4.76 -0.39
N SER A 883 26.46 4.64 0.39
CA SER A 883 26.29 5.44 1.61
C SER A 883 25.25 4.84 2.54
N GLY A 884 25.37 5.09 3.84
CA GLY A 884 24.39 4.67 4.84
C GLY A 884 23.87 5.89 5.58
N ARG A 885 22.54 6.03 5.65
CA ARG A 885 21.87 7.14 6.35
C ARG A 885 20.96 6.59 7.42
N LEU A 886 20.91 7.28 8.54
CA LEU A 886 19.99 6.95 9.60
C LEU A 886 18.92 8.03 9.75
N TYR A 887 17.71 7.59 9.99
CA TYR A 887 16.56 8.45 10.27
C TYR A 887 15.92 8.05 11.60
N ALA A 888 15.32 9.00 12.29
CA ALA A 888 14.35 8.77 13.35
C ALA A 888 12.95 9.11 12.83
N ALA A 889 12.02 8.18 12.93
CA ALA A 889 10.60 8.40 12.73
C ALA A 889 9.97 8.63 14.11
N LEU A 890 9.55 9.87 14.34
CA LEU A 890 9.08 10.40 15.61
C LEU A 890 7.55 10.54 15.55
N PRO A 891 6.76 9.60 16.09
CA PRO A 891 5.31 9.78 16.17
C PRO A 891 4.96 10.83 17.23
N VAL A 892 4.21 11.84 16.84
CA VAL A 892 3.72 12.94 17.66
C VAL A 892 2.21 12.76 17.81
N ASP A 893 1.75 12.57 19.03
CA ASP A 893 0.36 12.39 19.41
C ASP A 893 -0.24 13.70 19.85
N ASP A 894 -0.95 14.37 18.95
CA ASP A 894 -1.64 15.62 19.22
C ASP A 894 -3.09 15.34 19.64
N ALA A 895 -3.38 15.47 20.94
CA ALA A 895 -4.73 15.30 21.50
C ALA A 895 -5.49 16.63 21.63
N SER A 896 -4.85 17.78 21.41
CA SER A 896 -5.46 19.10 21.62
C SER A 896 -6.32 19.58 20.44
N ALA A 897 -6.31 18.85 19.32
CA ALA A 897 -7.00 19.24 18.09
C ALA A 897 -8.53 19.01 18.05
N ILE A 898 -9.20 18.64 19.14
CA ILE A 898 -10.63 18.27 19.10
C ILE A 898 -11.60 19.44 19.37
N ASP A 899 -11.23 20.49 20.13
CA ASP A 899 -12.24 21.45 20.64
C ASP A 899 -11.93 22.96 20.54
N ALA A 900 -10.82 23.38 19.92
CA ALA A 900 -10.56 24.83 19.77
C ALA A 900 -11.42 25.39 18.61
N GLY A 901 -12.50 26.11 18.95
CA GLY A 901 -13.35 26.82 18.00
C GLY A 901 -12.53 27.62 16.99
N VAL A 902 -12.54 27.15 15.73
CA VAL A 902 -11.73 27.72 14.65
C VAL A 902 -12.27 29.10 14.27
N ALA A 903 -11.40 30.10 14.17
CA ALA A 903 -11.73 31.43 13.67
C ALA A 903 -12.42 31.35 12.29
N LEU A 904 -13.44 32.19 12.09
CA LEU A 904 -14.28 32.20 10.89
C LEU A 904 -13.44 32.45 9.62
N VAL A 905 -13.48 31.52 8.66
CA VAL A 905 -12.87 31.71 7.34
C VAL A 905 -13.93 32.33 6.42
N ASP A 906 -13.94 33.66 6.31
CA ASP A 906 -14.94 34.42 5.53
C ASP A 906 -14.60 34.55 4.03
N ARG A 907 -13.55 33.88 3.56
CA ARG A 907 -13.10 33.94 2.16
C ARG A 907 -12.89 32.54 1.58
N MET A 908 -13.01 32.44 0.26
CA MET A 908 -12.69 31.21 -0.47
C MET A 908 -11.72 31.47 -1.63
N LEU A 909 -10.90 30.48 -1.95
CA LEU A 909 -9.95 30.47 -3.04
C LEU A 909 -10.39 29.44 -4.08
N ALA A 910 -10.99 29.88 -5.18
CA ALA A 910 -11.35 29.01 -6.31
C ALA A 910 -10.13 28.74 -7.20
N ILE A 911 -9.91 27.48 -7.59
CA ILE A 911 -8.68 27.03 -8.26
C ILE A 911 -9.00 26.18 -9.49
N ASP A 912 -8.49 26.60 -10.65
CA ASP A 912 -8.48 25.83 -11.90
C ASP A 912 -7.10 25.21 -12.13
N LEU A 913 -7.03 23.88 -12.27
CA LEU A 913 -5.77 23.15 -12.41
C LEU A 913 -5.37 23.04 -13.89
N GLY A 914 -4.30 23.74 -14.28
CA GLY A 914 -3.81 23.81 -15.66
C GLY A 914 -2.55 22.96 -15.91
N ALA A 915 -2.22 22.69 -17.18
CA ALA A 915 -1.13 21.76 -17.54
C ALA A 915 0.26 22.15 -17.01
N GLN A 916 0.50 23.44 -16.74
CA GLN A 916 1.79 23.97 -16.28
C GLN A 916 1.75 24.56 -14.86
N GLY A 917 0.59 24.51 -14.18
CA GLY A 917 0.37 25.23 -12.94
C GLY A 917 -1.11 25.32 -12.60
N PHE A 918 -1.57 26.42 -12.03
CA PHE A 918 -2.99 26.62 -11.75
C PHE A 918 -3.34 28.11 -11.75
N SER A 919 -4.59 28.41 -12.06
CA SER A 919 -5.16 29.76 -11.93
C SER A 919 -6.10 29.81 -10.74
N TRP A 920 -6.23 30.99 -10.14
CA TRP A 920 -6.97 31.16 -8.90
C TRP A 920 -7.78 32.45 -8.86
N ALA A 921 -8.85 32.43 -8.07
CA ALA A 921 -9.74 33.57 -7.82
C ALA A 921 -10.17 33.57 -6.34
N VAL A 922 -10.10 34.72 -5.67
CA VAL A 922 -10.44 34.87 -4.24
C VAL A 922 -11.78 35.58 -4.12
N PHE A 923 -12.69 35.01 -3.33
CA PHE A 923 -14.00 35.59 -3.07
C PHE A 923 -14.19 35.88 -1.58
N ASP A 924 -14.76 37.04 -1.27
CA ASP A 924 -15.32 37.39 0.03
C ASP A 924 -16.76 36.86 0.11
N LEU A 925 -17.00 35.94 1.06
CA LEU A 925 -18.30 35.30 1.23
C LEU A 925 -19.35 36.26 1.77
N ARG A 926 -18.96 37.17 2.68
CA ARG A 926 -19.89 38.14 3.27
C ARG A 926 -20.31 39.19 2.27
N ALA A 927 -19.38 39.67 1.46
CA ALA A 927 -19.69 40.59 0.37
C ALA A 927 -20.66 39.94 -0.64
N HIS A 928 -20.48 38.65 -0.94
CA HIS A 928 -21.38 37.93 -1.84
C HIS A 928 -22.79 37.69 -1.28
N MET A 929 -22.94 37.61 0.04
CA MET A 929 -24.23 37.38 0.70
C MET A 929 -25.06 38.65 0.93
N ARG A 930 -24.50 39.85 0.75
CA ARG A 930 -25.24 41.11 0.96
C ARG A 930 -26.19 41.38 -0.22
N PRO A 931 -27.53 41.43 -0.01
CA PRO A 931 -28.46 41.77 -1.08
C PRO A 931 -28.18 43.17 -1.60
N GLY A 932 -28.03 43.33 -2.91
CA GLY A 932 -27.84 44.63 -3.54
C GLY A 932 -26.45 45.26 -3.36
N SER A 933 -25.43 44.51 -2.89
CA SER A 933 -24.05 44.98 -3.00
C SER A 933 -23.73 45.12 -4.49
N ALA A 934 -23.71 46.36 -4.99
CA ALA A 934 -23.05 46.67 -6.25
C ALA A 934 -21.60 46.13 -6.15
N PRO A 935 -20.96 45.72 -7.26
CA PRO A 935 -19.55 45.37 -7.23
C PRO A 935 -18.78 46.62 -6.77
N ASP A 936 -18.52 46.73 -5.47
CA ASP A 936 -17.75 47.81 -4.88
C ASP A 936 -16.41 47.84 -5.63
N GLY A 937 -16.18 48.96 -6.32
CA GLY A 937 -15.28 49.01 -7.46
C GLY A 937 -13.87 48.51 -7.16
N ALA A 938 -13.44 47.46 -7.88
CA ALA A 938 -12.02 47.19 -8.11
C ALA A 938 -11.74 46.14 -9.22
N HIS A 939 -12.56 45.08 -9.39
CA HIS A 939 -12.23 44.03 -10.36
C HIS A 939 -12.90 44.24 -11.74
N PRO A 940 -12.14 44.22 -12.86
CA PRO A 940 -12.67 44.51 -14.22
C PRO A 940 -13.76 43.56 -14.71
N THR A 941 -14.00 42.43 -14.02
CA THR A 941 -15.06 41.47 -14.39
C THR A 941 -16.43 41.80 -13.81
N GLY A 942 -16.53 42.66 -12.78
CA GLY A 942 -17.80 43.05 -12.16
C GLY A 942 -18.50 41.92 -11.37
N VAL A 943 -17.77 40.90 -10.93
CA VAL A 943 -18.32 39.77 -10.17
C VAL A 943 -18.45 40.12 -8.68
N PRO A 944 -19.63 40.01 -8.05
CA PRO A 944 -19.82 40.33 -6.63
C PRO A 944 -18.93 39.49 -5.71
N GLY A 945 -18.24 40.16 -4.78
CA GLY A 945 -17.35 39.54 -3.80
C GLY A 945 -16.00 39.07 -4.34
N LEU A 946 -15.69 39.24 -5.63
CA LEU A 946 -14.38 38.86 -6.19
C LEU A 946 -13.30 39.87 -5.76
N LEU A 947 -12.32 39.42 -4.97
CA LEU A 947 -11.25 40.26 -4.44
C LEU A 947 -10.00 40.29 -5.34
N ALA A 948 -9.59 39.12 -5.84
CA ALA A 948 -8.33 38.98 -6.57
C ALA A 948 -8.36 37.77 -7.51
N THR A 949 -7.57 37.82 -8.57
CA THR A 949 -7.35 36.70 -9.50
C THR A 949 -5.87 36.62 -9.87
N GLY A 950 -5.42 35.44 -10.26
CA GLY A 950 -4.05 35.28 -10.75
C GLY A 950 -3.78 33.89 -11.33
N SER A 951 -2.56 33.72 -11.83
CA SER A 951 -2.08 32.46 -12.39
C SER A 951 -0.69 32.14 -11.82
N GLU A 952 -0.51 30.92 -11.36
CA GLU A 952 0.72 30.42 -10.77
C GLU A 952 1.35 29.35 -11.67
N VAL A 953 2.59 29.59 -12.11
CA VAL A 953 3.38 28.59 -12.81
C VAL A 953 4.06 27.69 -11.79
N VAL A 954 3.85 26.38 -11.88
CA VAL A 954 4.47 25.40 -11.00
C VAL A 954 5.56 24.66 -11.79
N PRO A 955 6.86 24.93 -11.56
CA PRO A 955 7.94 24.39 -12.38
C PRO A 955 7.96 22.86 -12.47
N SER A 956 7.62 22.17 -11.38
CA SER A 956 7.53 20.71 -11.29
C SER A 956 6.36 20.14 -12.10
N MET A 957 5.20 20.81 -12.12
CA MET A 957 4.08 20.46 -13.02
C MET A 957 4.47 20.62 -14.49
N ARG A 958 5.15 21.71 -14.84
CA ARG A 958 5.69 21.91 -16.19
C ARG A 958 6.72 20.84 -16.56
N ALA A 959 7.58 20.44 -15.63
CA ALA A 959 8.55 19.38 -15.83
C ALA A 959 7.87 18.01 -16.06
N LEU A 960 6.81 17.72 -15.29
CA LEU A 960 5.98 16.53 -15.46
C LEU A 960 5.26 16.53 -16.82
N SER A 961 4.58 17.61 -17.20
CA SER A 961 3.90 17.73 -18.50
C SER A 961 4.88 17.50 -19.66
N ARG A 962 6.05 18.16 -19.64
CA ARG A 962 7.10 17.95 -20.65
C ARG A 962 7.66 16.53 -20.65
N ALA A 963 7.69 15.86 -19.51
CA ALA A 963 8.13 14.46 -19.45
C ALA A 963 7.07 13.55 -20.08
N VAL A 964 5.80 13.73 -19.73
CA VAL A 964 4.66 12.98 -20.29
C VAL A 964 4.56 13.17 -21.82
N GLU A 965 4.65 14.42 -22.29
CA GLU A 965 4.66 14.76 -23.73
C GLU A 965 5.81 14.08 -24.47
N ARG A 966 6.99 13.97 -23.85
CA ARG A 966 8.16 13.29 -24.45
C ARG A 966 8.05 11.77 -24.47
N ILE A 967 7.28 11.17 -23.56
CA ILE A 967 7.19 9.72 -23.38
C ILE A 967 6.06 9.11 -24.25
N GLY A 968 4.98 9.84 -24.47
CA GLY A 968 3.80 9.36 -25.21
C GLY A 968 3.05 8.21 -24.51
N GLU A 969 1.88 7.83 -25.03
CA GLU A 969 0.96 6.86 -24.40
C GLU A 969 1.46 5.40 -24.34
N ARG A 970 2.67 5.07 -24.84
CA ARG A 970 3.05 3.67 -25.14
C ARG A 970 4.29 3.11 -24.46
N VAL A 971 4.85 3.73 -23.43
CA VAL A 971 6.03 3.16 -22.73
C VAL A 971 5.72 2.92 -21.25
N ARG A 972 5.37 1.67 -20.92
CA ARG A 972 5.13 1.18 -19.55
C ARG A 972 6.27 0.23 -19.16
N ALA A 973 7.28 0.74 -18.44
CA ALA A 973 8.11 -0.01 -17.46
C ALA A 973 9.30 0.84 -16.97
N GLY A 974 10.21 1.28 -17.87
CA GLY A 974 11.49 1.89 -17.45
C GLY A 974 11.43 3.36 -17.00
N VAL A 975 10.38 4.10 -17.35
CA VAL A 975 10.27 5.56 -17.06
C VAL A 975 9.50 5.87 -15.77
N LEU A 976 8.96 4.83 -15.10
CA LEU A 976 8.09 4.96 -13.94
C LEU A 976 8.77 5.65 -12.73
N PRO A 977 9.99 5.31 -12.29
CA PRO A 977 10.55 5.93 -11.07
C PRO A 977 10.89 7.41 -11.23
N ARG A 978 11.30 7.85 -12.44
CA ARG A 978 11.52 9.28 -12.71
C ARG A 978 10.21 10.03 -12.82
N LEU A 979 9.20 9.44 -13.47
CA LEU A 979 7.86 10.02 -13.55
C LEU A 979 7.19 10.09 -12.18
N GLU A 980 7.35 9.09 -11.32
CA GLU A 980 6.84 9.06 -9.95
C GLU A 980 7.49 10.13 -9.08
N ARG A 981 8.80 10.34 -9.22
CA ARG A 981 9.49 11.46 -8.55
C ARG A 981 8.98 12.82 -9.05
N LEU A 982 8.84 13.00 -10.36
CA LEU A 982 8.29 14.23 -10.94
C LEU A 982 6.83 14.45 -10.52
N HIS A 983 6.04 13.38 -10.46
CA HIS A 983 4.66 13.39 -9.95
C HIS A 983 4.63 13.83 -8.48
N SER A 984 5.43 13.19 -7.62
CA SER A 984 5.49 13.52 -6.19
C SER A 984 5.91 14.97 -5.95
N HIS A 985 6.92 15.48 -6.68
CA HIS A 985 7.33 16.88 -6.60
C HIS A 985 6.23 17.83 -7.09
N ALA A 986 5.57 17.49 -8.21
CA ALA A 986 4.51 18.31 -8.77
C ALA A 986 3.30 18.43 -7.82
N VAL A 987 2.94 17.34 -7.15
CA VAL A 987 1.91 17.33 -6.11
C VAL A 987 2.34 18.17 -4.90
N ALA A 988 3.55 17.97 -4.38
CA ALA A 988 4.04 18.70 -3.21
C ALA A 988 4.12 20.21 -3.45
N ASP A 989 4.74 20.66 -4.56
CA ASP A 989 4.89 22.08 -4.88
C ASP A 989 3.53 22.75 -5.12
N SER A 990 2.60 22.06 -5.78
CA SER A 990 1.26 22.60 -6.03
C SER A 990 0.50 22.80 -4.72
N CYS A 991 0.50 21.81 -3.83
CA CYS A 991 -0.20 21.92 -2.54
C CYS A 991 0.42 23.01 -1.66
N GLN A 992 1.75 23.10 -1.59
CA GLN A 992 2.43 24.16 -0.86
C GLN A 992 2.01 25.56 -1.34
N ARG A 993 1.90 25.77 -2.66
CA ARG A 993 1.48 27.06 -3.21
C ARG A 993 0.01 27.36 -2.92
N ILE A 994 -0.87 26.36 -3.02
CA ILE A 994 -2.28 26.50 -2.64
C ILE A 994 -2.40 26.91 -1.17
N GLU A 995 -1.64 26.28 -0.28
CA GLU A 995 -1.60 26.63 1.14
C GLU A 995 -1.10 28.04 1.41
N LEU A 996 -0.04 28.48 0.71
CA LEU A 996 0.46 29.85 0.82
C LEU A 996 -0.60 30.86 0.37
N LEU A 997 -1.38 30.56 -0.68
CA LEU A 997 -2.49 31.42 -1.11
C LEU A 997 -3.64 31.42 -0.09
N CYS A 998 -4.02 30.24 0.42
CA CYS A 998 -5.04 30.11 1.46
C CYS A 998 -4.64 30.89 2.72
N ALA A 999 -3.38 30.80 3.15
CA ALA A 999 -2.85 31.55 4.28
C ALA A 999 -2.80 33.06 4.00
N ARG A 1000 -2.34 33.47 2.80
CA ARG A 1000 -2.26 34.87 2.39
C ARG A 1000 -3.63 35.56 2.40
N PHE A 1001 -4.67 34.86 1.96
CA PHE A 1001 -6.00 35.42 1.83
C PHE A 1001 -6.95 35.03 2.95
N GLU A 1002 -6.50 34.24 3.94
CA GLU A 1002 -7.35 33.67 4.99
C GLU A 1002 -8.59 32.98 4.40
N ALA A 1003 -8.34 32.09 3.43
CA ALA A 1003 -9.36 31.48 2.60
C ALA A 1003 -9.27 29.95 2.61
N PHE A 1004 -10.39 29.25 2.39
CA PHE A 1004 -10.38 27.82 2.10
C PHE A 1004 -10.41 27.55 0.59
N PRO A 1005 -9.77 26.48 0.09
CA PRO A 1005 -9.70 26.19 -1.33
C PRO A 1005 -10.97 25.50 -1.86
N VAL A 1006 -11.36 25.87 -3.09
CA VAL A 1006 -12.43 25.26 -3.88
C VAL A 1006 -11.86 24.83 -5.22
N LEU A 1007 -11.84 23.53 -5.50
CA LEU A 1007 -11.23 22.94 -6.70
C LEU A 1007 -12.29 22.32 -7.63
N GLU A 1008 -11.91 22.04 -8.87
CA GLU A 1008 -12.75 21.20 -9.73
C GLU A 1008 -12.74 19.73 -9.26
N SER A 1009 -13.92 19.10 -9.24
CA SER A 1009 -14.07 17.68 -8.98
C SER A 1009 -13.59 16.87 -10.19
N LEU A 1010 -12.92 15.76 -9.94
CA LEU A 1010 -12.50 14.87 -11.02
C LEU A 1010 -13.67 13.97 -11.44
N ARG A 1011 -14.03 14.00 -12.73
CA ARG A 1011 -15.01 13.06 -13.30
C ARG A 1011 -14.41 11.65 -13.35
N ALA A 1012 -15.24 10.62 -13.18
CA ALA A 1012 -14.85 9.20 -13.22
C ALA A 1012 -14.13 8.74 -14.52
N ALA A 1013 -14.14 9.55 -15.57
CA ALA A 1013 -13.45 9.26 -16.84
C ALA A 1013 -11.91 9.34 -16.78
N PHE A 1014 -11.32 9.61 -15.61
CA PHE A 1014 -9.86 9.77 -15.43
C PHE A 1014 -9.13 8.51 -14.92
N ASP A 1015 -9.83 7.39 -14.75
CA ASP A 1015 -9.25 6.13 -14.25
C ASP A 1015 -8.27 5.43 -15.22
N GLY A 1016 -8.10 5.97 -16.44
CA GLY A 1016 -7.04 5.59 -17.39
C GLY A 1016 -5.98 6.68 -17.66
N GLY A 1017 -5.91 7.71 -16.81
CA GLY A 1017 -5.28 9.00 -17.11
C GLY A 1017 -3.76 9.04 -17.25
N THR A 1018 -3.28 10.11 -17.89
CA THR A 1018 -1.86 10.46 -17.97
C THR A 1018 -1.27 10.73 -16.57
N PRO A 1019 0.07 10.66 -16.36
CA PRO A 1019 0.69 11.00 -15.08
C PRO A 1019 0.33 12.39 -14.53
N LEU A 1020 0.00 13.34 -15.41
CA LEU A 1020 -0.52 14.65 -15.05
C LEU A 1020 -1.89 14.57 -14.36
N THR A 1021 -2.77 13.70 -14.87
CA THR A 1021 -4.08 13.41 -14.28
C THR A 1021 -3.94 12.83 -12.88
N HIS A 1022 -2.96 11.94 -12.68
CA HIS A 1022 -2.68 11.37 -11.36
C HIS A 1022 -2.18 12.43 -10.38
N ALA A 1023 -1.43 13.43 -10.85
CA ALA A 1023 -0.99 14.55 -10.00
C ALA A 1023 -2.18 15.41 -9.57
N TYR A 1024 -3.09 15.78 -10.50
CA TYR A 1024 -4.32 16.48 -10.15
C TYR A 1024 -5.19 15.66 -9.19
N SER A 1025 -5.28 14.36 -9.41
CA SER A 1025 -6.01 13.47 -8.49
C SER A 1025 -5.43 13.46 -7.10
N ALA A 1026 -4.12 13.43 -6.94
CA ALA A 1026 -3.50 13.51 -5.62
C ALA A 1026 -3.73 14.88 -4.95
N ILE A 1027 -3.64 15.99 -5.71
CA ILE A 1027 -3.92 17.34 -5.22
C ILE A 1027 -5.38 17.43 -4.73
N VAL A 1028 -6.35 17.13 -5.58
CA VAL A 1028 -7.79 17.23 -5.25
C VAL A 1028 -8.16 16.36 -4.04
N ARG A 1029 -7.59 15.15 -3.89
CA ARG A 1029 -7.87 14.25 -2.75
C ARG A 1029 -7.42 14.81 -1.41
N ARG A 1030 -6.39 15.66 -1.38
CA ARG A 1030 -5.93 16.34 -0.17
C ARG A 1030 -6.92 17.40 0.31
N TYR A 1031 -7.65 18.06 -0.58
CA TYR A 1031 -8.52 19.19 -0.22
C TYR A 1031 -10.02 18.91 -0.32
N THR A 1032 -10.46 17.73 -0.78
CA THR A 1032 -11.88 17.49 -1.09
C THR A 1032 -12.36 16.14 -0.59
N TYR A 1033 -13.69 15.99 -0.47
CA TYR A 1033 -14.31 14.75 -0.02
C TYR A 1033 -13.95 13.56 -0.91
N SER A 1034 -13.73 12.40 -0.30
CA SER A 1034 -13.65 11.12 -1.00
C SER A 1034 -14.13 9.97 -0.12
N ILE A 1035 -14.84 9.03 -0.71
CA ILE A 1035 -15.38 7.84 -0.03
C ILE A 1035 -14.28 6.77 0.20
N ALA A 1036 -13.17 6.83 -0.56
CA ALA A 1036 -12.12 5.83 -0.44
C ALA A 1036 -11.30 6.00 0.86
N ALA A 1037 -11.17 4.94 1.65
CA ALA A 1037 -10.43 4.91 2.90
C ALA A 1037 -8.95 5.32 2.76
N SER A 1038 -8.31 4.97 1.63
CA SER A 1038 -6.94 5.37 1.32
C SER A 1038 -6.80 6.90 1.19
N HIS A 1039 -7.78 7.58 0.58
CA HIS A 1039 -7.77 9.03 0.43
C HIS A 1039 -8.08 9.74 1.75
N LEU A 1040 -8.97 9.17 2.57
CA LEU A 1040 -9.21 9.64 3.93
C LEU A 1040 -7.93 9.59 4.77
N ARG A 1041 -7.20 8.48 4.70
CA ARG A 1041 -5.90 8.32 5.38
C ARG A 1041 -4.86 9.29 4.86
N GLU A 1042 -4.67 9.39 3.54
CA GLU A 1042 -3.71 10.32 2.93
C GLU A 1042 -4.03 11.78 3.29
N ARG A 1043 -5.31 12.17 3.28
CA ARG A 1043 -5.75 13.50 3.69
C ARG A 1043 -5.50 13.73 5.18
N GLY A 1044 -5.84 12.77 6.04
CA GLY A 1044 -5.56 12.83 7.47
C GLY A 1044 -4.06 12.93 7.77
N GLU A 1045 -3.21 12.23 7.02
CA GLU A 1045 -1.75 12.34 7.12
C GLU A 1045 -1.27 13.74 6.70
N TYR A 1046 -1.84 14.28 5.63
CA TYR A 1046 -1.47 15.59 5.08
C TYR A 1046 -1.90 16.76 5.97
N TRP A 1047 -3.13 16.73 6.50
CA TRP A 1047 -3.73 17.77 7.34
C TRP A 1047 -3.67 17.46 8.83
N PHE A 1048 -2.73 16.60 9.25
CA PHE A 1048 -2.45 16.35 10.67
C PHE A 1048 -3.68 15.88 11.48
N GLY A 1049 -4.52 15.04 10.87
CA GLY A 1049 -5.73 14.49 11.49
C GLY A 1049 -7.00 15.30 11.25
N ALA A 1050 -6.90 16.52 10.71
CA ALA A 1050 -8.07 17.30 10.31
C ALA A 1050 -8.68 16.72 9.03
N VAL A 1051 -9.79 15.98 9.18
CA VAL A 1051 -10.46 15.33 8.04
C VAL A 1051 -11.64 16.16 7.54
N GLN A 1052 -12.36 16.82 8.43
CA GLN A 1052 -13.47 17.70 8.10
C GLN A 1052 -13.61 18.84 9.11
N TRP A 1053 -14.18 19.95 8.68
CA TRP A 1053 -14.80 20.94 9.57
C TRP A 1053 -16.12 21.43 8.97
N THR A 1054 -17.00 21.96 9.79
CA THR A 1054 -18.29 22.50 9.35
C THR A 1054 -18.17 24.00 9.17
N HIS A 1055 -18.57 24.51 8.01
CA HIS A 1055 -18.62 25.95 7.79
C HIS A 1055 -19.76 26.56 8.61
N PRO A 1056 -19.53 27.69 9.31
CA PRO A 1056 -20.47 28.30 10.27
C PRO A 1056 -21.83 28.66 9.68
N TYR A 1057 -21.88 29.15 8.44
CA TYR A 1057 -23.13 29.64 7.82
C TYR A 1057 -23.33 29.26 6.34
N LEU A 1058 -22.40 28.49 5.74
CA LEU A 1058 -22.61 28.00 4.38
C LEU A 1058 -23.36 26.68 4.43
N ASN A 1059 -24.29 26.47 3.50
CA ASN A 1059 -25.15 25.29 3.48
C ASN A 1059 -25.00 24.51 2.18
N THR A 1060 -25.39 23.23 2.19
CA THR A 1060 -25.42 22.32 1.06
C THR A 1060 -26.82 21.72 0.93
N PRO A 1061 -27.46 21.78 -0.25
CA PRO A 1061 -28.71 21.06 -0.47
C PRO A 1061 -28.52 19.55 -0.34
N VAL A 1062 -29.44 18.88 0.34
CA VAL A 1062 -29.46 17.42 0.48
C VAL A 1062 -30.11 16.81 -0.78
N PRO A 1063 -29.40 15.99 -1.57
CA PRO A 1063 -29.98 15.32 -2.73
C PRO A 1063 -30.90 14.18 -2.26
N GLY A 1064 -32.19 14.24 -2.61
CA GLY A 1064 -33.14 13.13 -2.39
C GLY A 1064 -34.28 13.45 -1.43
N ARG A 1065 -35.50 13.15 -1.91
CA ARG A 1065 -36.84 13.55 -1.41
C ARG A 1065 -37.10 15.05 -1.54
N ALA A 1066 -37.58 15.44 -2.72
CA ALA A 1066 -38.71 16.36 -2.75
C ALA A 1066 -39.77 15.72 -1.83
N ALA A 1067 -39.92 16.23 -0.62
CA ALA A 1067 -41.16 16.02 0.12
C ALA A 1067 -42.22 16.66 -0.77
N ALA A 1068 -43.26 15.90 -1.11
CA ALA A 1068 -44.30 16.35 -2.03
C ALA A 1068 -45.02 17.65 -1.60
N ASP A 1069 -44.73 18.18 -0.40
CA ASP A 1069 -45.44 19.31 0.22
C ASP A 1069 -44.53 20.39 0.85
N ALA A 1070 -43.25 20.53 0.47
CA ALA A 1070 -42.43 21.65 0.98
C ALA A 1070 -41.58 22.31 -0.12
N ASP A 1071 -41.93 23.55 -0.46
CA ASP A 1071 -41.31 24.39 -1.51
C ASP A 1071 -39.82 24.73 -1.30
N LEU A 1072 -39.17 24.23 -0.26
CA LEU A 1072 -37.77 24.55 0.05
C LEU A 1072 -36.88 23.30 0.18
N PRO A 1073 -35.72 23.25 -0.52
CA PRO A 1073 -34.78 22.15 -0.40
C PRO A 1073 -34.23 22.05 1.02
N ARG A 1074 -34.21 20.84 1.60
CA ARG A 1074 -33.55 20.62 2.89
C ARG A 1074 -32.07 20.97 2.79
N LEU A 1075 -31.63 21.91 3.61
CA LEU A 1075 -30.25 22.36 3.70
C LEU A 1075 -29.54 21.67 4.86
N ARG A 1076 -28.28 21.29 4.67
CA ARG A 1076 -27.36 20.88 5.75
C ARG A 1076 -26.15 21.83 5.79
N PRO A 1077 -25.51 22.04 6.95
CA PRO A 1077 -24.25 22.77 7.00
C PRO A 1077 -23.22 22.21 6.02
N LEU A 1078 -22.44 23.10 5.41
CA LEU A 1078 -21.37 22.71 4.49
C LEU A 1078 -20.23 22.07 5.29
N HIS A 1079 -19.99 20.78 5.06
CA HIS A 1079 -18.78 20.12 5.52
C HIS A 1079 -17.64 20.35 4.52
N LEU A 1080 -16.57 20.97 4.98
CA LEU A 1080 -15.32 21.18 4.25
C LEU A 1080 -14.34 20.08 4.62
N PHE A 1081 -13.58 19.60 3.64
CA PHE A 1081 -12.57 18.55 3.80
C PHE A 1081 -11.18 19.15 3.57
N PRO A 1082 -10.73 20.00 4.51
CA PRO A 1082 -9.90 21.20 4.30
C PRO A 1082 -10.18 22.11 3.09
N GLY A 1083 -11.10 21.74 2.20
CA GLY A 1083 -11.62 22.53 1.07
C GLY A 1083 -12.90 21.92 0.50
N ALA A 1084 -13.29 22.34 -0.70
CA ALA A 1084 -14.48 21.85 -1.39
C ALA A 1084 -14.25 21.60 -2.89
N ALA A 1085 -15.18 20.89 -3.53
CA ALA A 1085 -15.14 20.60 -4.96
C ALA A 1085 -16.39 21.10 -5.70
N VAL A 1086 -16.21 21.46 -6.97
CA VAL A 1086 -17.28 21.84 -7.91
C VAL A 1086 -17.17 21.03 -9.19
N ASP A 1087 -18.30 20.64 -9.79
CA ASP A 1087 -18.26 19.96 -11.10
C ASP A 1087 -17.63 20.86 -12.18
N PRO A 1088 -16.67 20.35 -12.98
CA PRO A 1088 -15.93 21.15 -13.99
C PRO A 1088 -16.78 21.54 -15.21
N SER A 1089 -18.02 21.07 -15.33
CA SER A 1089 -18.80 21.30 -16.54
C SER A 1089 -19.20 22.76 -16.67
N GLY A 1090 -18.81 23.37 -17.79
CA GLY A 1090 -19.21 24.72 -18.16
C GLY A 1090 -18.38 25.83 -17.52
N THR A 1091 -17.45 25.54 -16.60
CA THR A 1091 -16.57 26.53 -15.94
C THR A 1091 -15.71 27.28 -16.95
N SER A 1092 -15.17 26.58 -17.93
CA SER A 1092 -14.36 27.14 -19.03
C SER A 1092 -15.17 27.74 -20.18
N GLN A 1093 -16.50 27.65 -20.16
CA GLN A 1093 -17.38 28.02 -21.28
C GLN A 1093 -18.21 29.26 -20.97
N ALA A 1094 -18.52 29.51 -19.70
CA ALA A 1094 -19.28 30.67 -19.26
C ALA A 1094 -18.41 31.94 -19.27
N CYS A 1095 -19.02 33.07 -19.60
CA CYS A 1095 -18.36 34.36 -19.48
C CYS A 1095 -18.35 34.80 -18.00
N PRO A 1096 -17.20 35.15 -17.41
CA PRO A 1096 -17.14 35.56 -16.01
C PRO A 1096 -17.86 36.89 -15.76
N ARG A 1097 -17.99 37.76 -16.77
CA ARG A 1097 -18.68 39.05 -16.67
C ARG A 1097 -20.20 38.87 -16.72
N CYS A 1098 -20.74 38.40 -17.85
CA CYS A 1098 -22.20 38.30 -18.02
C CYS A 1098 -22.81 36.98 -17.50
N GLY A 1099 -22.00 35.99 -17.10
CA GLY A 1099 -22.46 34.68 -16.62
C GLY A 1099 -23.06 33.77 -17.70
N ARG A 1100 -23.25 34.25 -18.93
CA ARG A 1100 -23.86 33.48 -20.03
C ARG A 1100 -22.89 32.46 -20.60
N ASN A 1101 -23.42 31.31 -21.03
CA ASN A 1101 -22.66 30.21 -21.64
C ASN A 1101 -23.22 29.93 -23.05
N PRO A 1102 -22.55 30.38 -24.12
CA PRO A 1102 -23.05 30.24 -25.48
C PRO A 1102 -23.13 28.78 -25.94
N ILE A 1103 -22.31 27.87 -25.39
CA ILE A 1103 -22.37 26.43 -25.71
C ILE A 1103 -23.64 25.80 -25.13
N SER A 1104 -23.97 26.14 -23.88
CA SER A 1104 -25.19 25.66 -23.25
C SER A 1104 -26.44 26.25 -23.91
N ALA A 1105 -26.39 27.52 -24.32
CA ALA A 1105 -27.48 28.17 -25.03
C ALA A 1105 -27.68 27.57 -26.43
N LEU A 1106 -26.61 27.27 -27.18
CA LEU A 1106 -26.69 26.55 -28.46
C LEU A 1106 -27.31 25.15 -28.29
N ARG A 1107 -26.91 24.39 -27.25
CA ARG A 1107 -27.46 23.05 -26.98
C ARG A 1107 -28.95 23.04 -26.64
N ARG A 1108 -29.52 24.17 -26.20
CA ARG A 1108 -30.95 24.31 -25.89
C ARG A 1108 -31.81 24.65 -27.10
N LEU A 1109 -31.21 24.88 -28.27
CA LEU A 1109 -31.97 25.15 -29.48
C LEU A 1109 -32.74 23.88 -29.89
N ALA A 1110 -34.07 23.96 -29.84
CA ALA A 1110 -34.97 22.86 -30.20
C ALA A 1110 -35.05 22.63 -31.72
N GLN A 1111 -34.67 23.63 -32.53
CA GLN A 1111 -34.71 23.58 -33.99
C GLN A 1111 -33.34 23.86 -34.61
N PRO A 1112 -33.05 23.32 -35.81
CA PRO A 1112 -31.86 23.68 -36.57
C PRO A 1112 -31.83 25.19 -36.80
N CYS A 1113 -30.76 25.87 -36.36
CA CYS A 1113 -30.56 27.28 -36.63
C CYS A 1113 -29.45 27.45 -37.68
N ARG A 1114 -29.66 28.37 -38.62
CA ARG A 1114 -28.62 28.79 -39.57
C ARG A 1114 -28.05 30.12 -39.12
N PRO A 1115 -26.71 30.27 -39.02
CA PRO A 1115 -26.12 31.57 -38.74
C PRO A 1115 -26.45 32.57 -39.85
N GLY A 1116 -26.75 33.81 -39.45
CA GLY A 1116 -26.98 34.91 -40.38
C GLY A 1116 -25.75 35.27 -41.23
N PRO A 1117 -25.88 36.20 -42.18
CA PRO A 1117 -24.80 36.56 -43.10
C PRO A 1117 -23.53 37.09 -42.41
N ARG A 1118 -23.63 37.59 -41.17
CA ARG A 1118 -22.46 38.00 -40.37
C ARG A 1118 -22.06 36.97 -39.32
N GLY A 1119 -22.56 35.74 -39.44
CA GLY A 1119 -22.36 34.67 -38.47
C GLY A 1119 -23.13 34.88 -37.16
N GLU A 1120 -24.15 35.75 -37.15
CA GLU A 1120 -24.98 35.99 -35.95
C GLU A 1120 -25.97 34.84 -35.72
N ILE A 1121 -26.15 34.46 -34.45
CA ILE A 1121 -27.17 33.50 -34.02
C ILE A 1121 -27.92 34.12 -32.85
N VAL A 1122 -29.24 34.22 -33.00
CA VAL A 1122 -30.13 34.67 -31.93
C VAL A 1122 -30.41 33.49 -31.00
N LEU A 1123 -30.06 33.64 -29.73
CA LEU A 1123 -30.34 32.69 -28.66
C LEU A 1123 -31.39 33.29 -27.72
N SER A 1124 -31.95 32.45 -26.85
CA SER A 1124 -32.94 32.89 -25.86
C SER A 1124 -32.40 33.94 -24.87
N ASP A 1125 -31.08 34.04 -24.71
CA ASP A 1125 -30.39 34.92 -23.75
C ASP A 1125 -29.48 35.97 -24.41
N GLY A 1126 -29.68 36.20 -25.71
CA GLY A 1126 -29.00 37.25 -26.48
C GLY A 1126 -28.49 36.78 -27.84
N MET A 1127 -27.84 37.68 -28.57
CA MET A 1127 -27.23 37.38 -29.86
C MET A 1127 -25.75 37.03 -29.68
N ILE A 1128 -25.32 35.91 -30.27
CA ILE A 1128 -23.91 35.54 -30.36
C ILE A 1128 -23.39 35.71 -31.78
N ARG A 1129 -22.09 35.97 -31.92
CA ARG A 1129 -21.41 36.07 -33.22
C ARG A 1129 -20.37 34.97 -33.41
N LEU A 1130 -20.56 34.13 -34.42
CA LEU A 1130 -19.68 33.03 -34.79
C LEU A 1130 -18.79 33.32 -36.00
N ALA A 1131 -18.87 34.49 -36.63
CA ALA A 1131 -17.90 34.93 -37.64
C ALA A 1131 -16.94 35.97 -37.04
N GLN A 1132 -15.63 35.79 -37.23
CA GLN A 1132 -14.68 36.86 -36.92
C GLN A 1132 -14.92 38.02 -37.90
N PRO A 1133 -14.99 39.29 -37.43
CA PRO A 1133 -14.96 40.42 -38.35
C PRO A 1133 -13.65 40.36 -39.14
N ARG A 1134 -13.73 40.37 -40.47
CA ARG A 1134 -12.59 40.56 -41.37
C ARG A 1134 -12.06 41.99 -41.19
N GLY A 1135 -11.34 42.22 -40.09
CA GLY A 1135 -10.82 43.53 -39.68
C GLY A 1135 -9.30 43.63 -39.66
N ARG A 1136 -8.57 42.60 -40.12
CA ARG A 1136 -7.13 42.73 -40.40
C ARG A 1136 -6.96 42.90 -41.90
N GLY A 1137 -6.40 44.03 -42.30
CA GLY A 1137 -6.25 44.46 -43.68
C GLY A 1137 -5.66 43.37 -44.58
N ALA A 1138 -6.16 43.31 -45.80
CA ALA A 1138 -5.80 42.33 -46.82
C ALA A 1138 -4.31 42.35 -47.25
N GLY A 1139 -3.47 43.22 -46.66
CA GLY A 1139 -2.05 43.37 -46.99
C GLY A 1139 -1.07 42.48 -46.21
N ASP A 1140 -1.41 41.97 -45.01
CA ASP A 1140 -0.43 41.36 -44.10
C ASP A 1140 -0.54 39.84 -43.92
N LEU A 1141 -1.33 39.15 -44.76
CA LEU A 1141 -1.50 37.68 -44.74
C LEU A 1141 -0.79 36.96 -45.89
N GLY A 1142 0.24 37.59 -46.47
CA GLY A 1142 1.25 36.87 -47.26
C GLY A 1142 2.16 36.04 -46.35
N GLY A 1143 1.72 34.86 -45.87
CA GLY A 1143 2.70 33.86 -45.42
C GLY A 1143 2.26 32.79 -44.42
N ARG A 1144 1.19 32.94 -43.66
CA ARG A 1144 0.71 31.87 -42.77
C ARG A 1144 -0.79 31.73 -42.82
N GLY A 1145 -1.23 31.12 -43.93
CA GLY A 1145 -2.58 30.61 -44.03
C GLY A 1145 -2.90 29.79 -42.79
N PHE A 1146 -3.97 30.19 -42.09
CA PHE A 1146 -4.77 29.30 -41.27
C PHE A 1146 -5.30 28.22 -42.22
N ARG A 1147 -4.44 27.26 -42.59
CA ARG A 1147 -4.87 25.97 -43.09
C ARG A 1147 -5.60 25.35 -41.90
N THR A 1148 -6.89 25.62 -41.80
CA THR A 1148 -7.85 24.64 -41.32
C THR A 1148 -7.50 23.37 -42.08
N LYS A 1149 -6.67 22.50 -41.48
CA LYS A 1149 -6.46 21.15 -41.98
C LYS A 1149 -7.87 20.62 -42.15
N GLY A 1150 -8.29 20.47 -43.40
CA GLY A 1150 -9.55 19.87 -43.77
C GLY A 1150 -9.58 18.47 -43.18
N ARG A 1151 -9.99 18.38 -41.91
CA ARG A 1151 -10.75 17.24 -41.48
C ARG A 1151 -11.94 17.29 -42.43
N GLY A 1152 -11.97 16.47 -43.48
CA GLY A 1152 -13.25 16.08 -44.07
C GLY A 1152 -14.14 15.68 -42.90
N TRP A 1153 -15.06 16.56 -42.52
CA TRP A 1153 -16.03 16.31 -41.49
C TRP A 1153 -16.96 15.27 -42.10
N ASN A 1154 -17.14 14.13 -41.44
CA ASN A 1154 -18.07 13.13 -41.92
C ASN A 1154 -19.43 13.81 -42.16
N GLU A 1155 -20.05 13.56 -43.30
CA GLU A 1155 -21.33 14.14 -43.74
C GLU A 1155 -22.50 13.82 -42.78
N ALA A 1156 -22.26 13.00 -41.74
CA ALA A 1156 -23.21 12.66 -40.69
C ALA A 1156 -23.19 13.56 -39.43
N THR A 1157 -22.43 14.68 -39.39
CA THR A 1157 -22.44 15.60 -38.22
C THR A 1157 -23.58 16.61 -38.32
N SER A 1158 -24.40 16.70 -37.27
CA SER A 1158 -25.50 17.67 -37.19
C SER A 1158 -24.97 19.10 -37.31
N GLU A 1159 -25.75 20.00 -37.93
CA GLU A 1159 -25.40 21.42 -38.05
C GLU A 1159 -25.10 22.06 -36.68
N LEU A 1160 -25.84 21.66 -35.64
CA LEU A 1160 -25.62 22.09 -34.26
C LEU A 1160 -24.24 21.70 -33.72
N ASP A 1161 -23.75 20.48 -34.01
CA ASP A 1161 -22.40 20.07 -33.59
C ASP A 1161 -21.30 20.91 -34.23
N ARG A 1162 -21.52 21.35 -35.48
CA ARG A 1162 -20.61 22.26 -36.18
C ARG A 1162 -20.59 23.63 -35.52
N LEU A 1163 -21.76 24.18 -35.20
CA LEU A 1163 -21.88 25.47 -34.51
C LEU A 1163 -21.26 25.43 -33.11
N ILE A 1164 -21.47 24.34 -32.36
CA ILE A 1164 -20.83 24.13 -31.05
C ILE A 1164 -19.30 24.05 -31.18
N ALA A 1165 -18.79 23.34 -32.19
CA ALA A 1165 -17.35 23.25 -32.43
C ALA A 1165 -16.75 24.61 -32.81
N GLN A 1166 -17.45 25.40 -33.63
CA GLN A 1166 -17.05 26.75 -34.01
C GLN A 1166 -17.07 27.71 -32.80
N ALA A 1167 -18.13 27.68 -32.00
CA ALA A 1167 -18.23 28.46 -30.77
C ALA A 1167 -17.09 28.13 -29.79
N LYS A 1168 -16.76 26.83 -29.60
CA LYS A 1168 -15.62 26.43 -28.76
C LYS A 1168 -14.28 26.97 -29.26
N ALA A 1169 -14.06 27.00 -30.58
CA ALA A 1169 -12.84 27.52 -31.17
C ALA A 1169 -12.72 29.04 -31.00
N LEU A 1170 -13.84 29.77 -31.07
CA LEU A 1170 -13.86 31.24 -30.91
C LEU A 1170 -13.84 31.68 -29.46
N LEU A 1171 -14.33 30.86 -28.53
CA LEU A 1171 -14.24 31.12 -27.09
C LEU A 1171 -12.79 31.16 -26.59
N ARG A 1172 -11.85 30.50 -27.26
CA ARG A 1172 -10.45 30.40 -26.86
C ARG A 1172 -9.52 30.69 -28.03
N GLU A 1173 -8.94 31.88 -28.05
CA GLU A 1173 -7.94 32.26 -29.03
C GLU A 1173 -6.52 31.96 -28.49
N PRO A 1174 -5.66 31.25 -29.24
CA PRO A 1174 -4.27 31.07 -28.84
C PRO A 1174 -3.52 32.40 -28.94
N VAL A 1175 -2.81 32.80 -27.88
CA VAL A 1175 -1.93 33.98 -27.92
C VAL A 1175 -0.66 33.62 -28.68
N ALA A 1176 -0.29 34.44 -29.67
CA ALA A 1176 0.97 34.27 -30.38
C ALA A 1176 2.15 34.62 -29.45
N GLY A 1177 2.82 33.60 -28.87
CA GLY A 1177 3.98 33.79 -27.99
C GLY A 1177 4.34 32.55 -27.15
N LYS A 1178 5.45 32.62 -26.40
CA LYS A 1178 5.99 31.52 -25.54
C LYS A 1178 5.14 31.21 -24.28
N HIS A 1179 3.99 31.87 -24.08
CA HIS A 1179 3.10 31.64 -22.94
C HIS A 1179 1.90 30.80 -23.36
N SER A 1180 1.58 29.77 -22.57
CA SER A 1180 0.54 28.79 -22.85
C SER A 1180 -0.89 29.26 -22.56
N SER A 1181 -1.10 30.54 -22.23
CA SER A 1181 -2.41 31.09 -21.89
C SER A 1181 -3.23 31.34 -23.16
N SER A 1182 -4.42 30.77 -23.27
CA SER A 1182 -5.41 31.19 -24.25
C SER A 1182 -6.19 32.42 -23.76
N VAL A 1183 -6.55 33.31 -24.69
CA VAL A 1183 -7.46 34.41 -24.40
C VAL A 1183 -8.89 33.91 -24.55
N TYR A 1184 -9.69 34.05 -23.50
CA TYR A 1184 -11.12 33.89 -23.57
C TYR A 1184 -11.76 35.11 -24.24
N ARG A 1185 -12.74 34.87 -25.11
CA ARG A 1185 -13.57 35.92 -25.70
C ARG A 1185 -15.05 35.57 -25.59
N CYS A 1186 -15.82 36.43 -24.94
CA CYS A 1186 -17.28 36.28 -24.89
C CYS A 1186 -17.87 36.42 -26.30
N LEU A 1187 -18.73 35.46 -26.67
CA LEU A 1187 -19.36 35.44 -28.00
C LEU A 1187 -20.62 36.31 -28.10
N TYR A 1188 -21.17 36.76 -26.97
CA TYR A 1188 -22.34 37.64 -26.92
C TYR A 1188 -21.94 39.07 -27.30
N GLU A 1189 -22.64 39.65 -28.28
CA GLU A 1189 -22.30 40.94 -28.88
C GLU A 1189 -22.36 42.11 -27.89
N ASP A 1190 -23.27 42.01 -26.91
CA ASP A 1190 -23.53 43.00 -25.87
C ASP A 1190 -22.55 42.94 -24.67
N CYS A 1191 -21.63 41.96 -24.62
CA CYS A 1191 -20.75 41.78 -23.47
C CYS A 1191 -19.31 42.24 -23.73
N GLY A 1192 -18.73 41.83 -24.87
CA GLY A 1192 -17.36 42.19 -25.28
C GLY A 1192 -16.22 41.74 -24.35
N CYS A 1193 -16.49 40.93 -23.32
CA CYS A 1193 -15.49 40.53 -22.33
C CYS A 1193 -14.38 39.66 -22.92
N THR A 1194 -13.13 40.03 -22.66
CA THR A 1194 -11.92 39.28 -23.02
C THR A 1194 -10.96 39.17 -21.83
N GLY A 1195 -10.18 38.09 -21.75
CA GLY A 1195 -9.19 37.91 -20.67
C GLY A 1195 -8.51 36.54 -20.69
N ASN A 1196 -7.75 36.20 -19.65
CA ASN A 1196 -7.08 34.90 -19.54
C ASN A 1196 -8.11 33.79 -19.29
N SER A 1197 -8.11 32.77 -20.15
CA SER A 1197 -9.10 31.67 -20.07
C SER A 1197 -9.07 30.89 -18.76
N ASP A 1198 -7.89 30.73 -18.19
CA ASP A 1198 -7.68 29.86 -17.03
C ASP A 1198 -8.07 30.60 -15.74
N GLU A 1199 -7.81 31.92 -15.68
CA GLU A 1199 -8.34 32.80 -14.64
C GLU A 1199 -9.86 32.89 -14.71
N PHE A 1200 -10.41 32.96 -15.91
CA PHE A 1200 -11.86 32.98 -16.09
C PHE A 1200 -12.52 31.67 -15.66
N ALA A 1201 -11.86 30.53 -15.89
CA ALA A 1201 -12.30 29.25 -15.37
C ALA A 1201 -12.30 29.26 -13.82
N ALA A 1202 -11.24 29.76 -13.18
CA ALA A 1202 -11.18 29.91 -11.72
C ALA A 1202 -12.31 30.80 -11.15
N ILE A 1203 -12.60 31.93 -11.80
CA ILE A 1203 -13.74 32.79 -11.41
C ILE A 1203 -15.06 32.01 -11.50
N ASN A 1204 -15.27 31.26 -12.59
CA ASN A 1204 -16.51 30.52 -12.80
C ASN A 1204 -16.65 29.32 -11.85
N ILE A 1205 -15.54 28.69 -11.41
CA ILE A 1205 -15.55 27.70 -10.32
C ILE A 1205 -16.12 28.32 -9.06
N GLY A 1206 -15.61 29.50 -8.67
CA GLY A 1206 -16.10 30.23 -7.50
C GLY A 1206 -17.58 30.60 -7.61
N ARG A 1207 -18.00 31.18 -8.75
CA ARG A 1207 -19.42 31.50 -9.00
C ARG A 1207 -20.32 30.28 -8.90
N LYS A 1208 -19.91 29.16 -9.50
CA LYS A 1208 -20.68 27.91 -9.50
C LYS A 1208 -20.75 27.30 -8.10
N PHE A 1209 -19.69 27.41 -7.30
CA PHE A 1209 -19.70 27.02 -5.89
C PHE A 1209 -20.74 27.83 -5.11
N LEU A 1210 -20.68 29.17 -5.19
CA LEU A 1210 -21.54 30.07 -4.42
C LEU A 1210 -23.02 29.89 -4.80
N ALA A 1211 -23.33 29.79 -6.10
CA ALA A 1211 -24.69 29.59 -6.59
C ALA A 1211 -25.36 28.30 -6.06
N GLY A 1212 -24.58 27.27 -5.71
CA GLY A 1212 -25.08 26.01 -5.16
C GLY A 1212 -25.07 25.92 -3.62
N ARG A 1213 -24.60 26.96 -2.93
CA ARG A 1213 -24.29 26.92 -1.47
C ARG A 1213 -24.85 28.09 -0.67
N VAL A 1214 -25.19 29.19 -1.32
CA VAL A 1214 -25.83 30.37 -0.73
C VAL A 1214 -27.29 30.38 -1.20
N ALA A 1215 -28.24 30.08 -0.31
CA ALA A 1215 -29.66 30.23 -0.64
C ALA A 1215 -30.01 31.73 -0.63
N PRO A 1216 -30.70 32.27 -1.67
CA PRO A 1216 -31.03 33.69 -1.76
C PRO A 1216 -31.85 34.25 -0.60
N ASP A 1217 -32.60 33.39 0.12
CA ASP A 1217 -33.61 33.80 1.11
C ASP A 1217 -33.21 33.60 2.57
N LEU A 1218 -31.98 33.17 2.86
CA LEU A 1218 -31.50 33.07 4.25
C LEU A 1218 -31.02 34.43 4.74
N ARG A 1219 -31.92 35.21 5.34
CA ARG A 1219 -31.51 36.32 6.23
C ARG A 1219 -30.62 35.72 7.32
N PRO A 1220 -29.51 36.37 7.69
CA PRO A 1220 -28.73 35.94 8.84
C PRO A 1220 -29.64 35.97 10.08
N LEU A 1221 -29.73 34.84 10.79
CA LEU A 1221 -30.32 34.77 12.13
C LEU A 1221 -29.40 35.48 13.12
#